data_AF-A0A939VQL9-F1
#
_entry.id   AF-A0A939VQL9-F1
#
_cell.length_a   1.000
_cell.length_b   1.000
_cell.length_c   1.000
_cell.angle_alpha   90.00
_cell.angle_beta   90.00
_cell.angle_gamma   90.00
#
_symmetry.space_group_name_H-M   'P 1'
#
loop_
_entity.id
_entity.type
_entity.pdbx_description
1 polymer ?
#
loop_
_entity_poly.entity_id
_entity_poly.type
_entity_poly.pdbx_seq_one_letter_code
_entity_poly.pdbx_strand_id
1 'polypeptide(L)'
;MKKKLLSVILAAAMVLSFAGCEKKAPVSESVSSTEVSASVSESVEEPVVEEVDPDNVPEFAVLALEGKEYGVDYESLYDHVGKSITIADVTEDPDTGFAYITVDGEQKLLGLDFLTFAMVYNTEPAGEYKTNDEVYAAWWKYYITRWNALLPEIPLYSNEYYDLYNAQIKGVDTHPTNPYWTPAEALIDWSSEKAEKDIILGNTTELSGQFRYASFGKSNPGGSDHDIENMTNGLETVSKTKEGGYVWNDLVVDSHEEVVNEDGSKTFTIKVKDDLKFSDGSPITAKDFIARSMSFYTPVATQASGFQVTGTTVVGYEEFNKYTGPDSAEGTKVLSGYRLIDDYTFSVTIKPDYIPYFYDITYAGFTPNFRAMWIGDADIKDDGEGCYFTDDFYAKNGEDYVLKDLIEATGTDTSDAAYAKYPYSGAYCVKSFDTADSSAVLVKNEYFKGNYEGATPSIEKVIYKKVVSATQLEDFKAGGIDVISGITGGAATDEAIALADGSEGKYVYTHYSRAGYGKLGFRADYGPAQFAAVRQAIAFCMNRGQFAKDFTGGYGGVVDGPYYTGSWMYQEAVKQGMILNAYATSADSAIEVLKAGGWNYAADGSEYVDGVRYKKIPAEYATKEIKEYQSVDGTYKTTEVNGDYYMPLVINWYGTVDNEFTDLLQTGFKTNENVTAAGMVVYNTTGDFAPMLDELYQAAVYGYYSGSPMYCAFNFATSFSSAVYDYTWNLTINPSMYEDYSAYYIKDYADIYLLK
;
A
#
# COMPACT_ATOMS: atom_id res chain seq x y z
N MET A 1 -0.73 28.32 0.64
CA MET A 1 0.22 27.22 0.40
C MET A 1 0.77 26.76 1.75
N LYS A 2 -0.01 25.99 2.49
CA LYS A 2 0.42 25.39 3.76
C LYS A 2 1.20 24.13 3.42
N LYS A 3 2.31 23.94 4.12
CA LYS A 3 3.28 22.86 3.93
C LYS A 3 2.56 21.51 4.06
N LYS A 4 2.49 20.75 2.96
CA LYS A 4 2.16 19.32 2.99
C LYS A 4 3.32 18.64 3.72
N LEU A 5 3.08 18.27 4.98
CA LEU A 5 4.02 17.46 5.74
C LEU A 5 3.88 16.04 5.19
N LEU A 6 4.67 15.70 4.17
CA LEU A 6 4.81 14.31 3.71
C LEU A 6 5.65 13.59 4.77
N SER A 7 4.97 13.12 5.81
CA SER A 7 5.54 12.31 6.87
C SER A 7 4.69 11.06 6.98
N VAL A 8 5.21 9.94 6.47
CA VAL A 8 5.15 8.57 7.00
C VAL A 8 5.97 7.72 6.02
N ILE A 9 7.09 7.17 6.49
CA ILE A 9 8.04 6.36 5.69
C ILE A 9 7.73 4.84 5.75
N LEU A 10 6.61 4.41 6.33
CA LEU A 10 6.16 3.00 6.16
C LEU A 10 4.85 2.84 5.38
N ALA A 11 3.93 3.81 5.38
CA ALA A 11 2.74 3.84 4.51
C ALA A 11 3.07 3.92 3.01
N ALA A 12 4.30 4.30 2.64
CA ALA A 12 4.80 4.21 1.26
C ALA A 12 4.92 2.75 0.75
N ALA A 13 4.80 1.75 1.62
CA ALA A 13 4.94 0.34 1.27
C ALA A 13 3.71 -0.25 0.54
N MET A 14 2.61 0.49 0.42
CA MET A 14 1.46 0.14 -0.43
C MET A 14 1.43 1.05 -1.67
N VAL A 15 2.36 0.80 -2.60
CA VAL A 15 2.43 1.51 -3.88
C VAL A 15 1.22 1.15 -4.73
N LEU A 16 0.34 2.15 -4.93
CA LEU A 16 -0.65 2.17 -5.99
C LEU A 16 0.04 2.11 -7.37
N SER A 17 0.23 0.90 -7.91
CA SER A 17 0.71 0.69 -9.29
C SER A 17 -0.48 0.52 -10.24
N PHE A 18 -0.62 1.40 -11.23
CA PHE A 18 -1.74 1.41 -12.19
C PHE A 18 -1.29 0.95 -13.58
N ALA A 19 -2.03 0.02 -14.21
CA ALA A 19 -1.82 -0.40 -15.59
C ALA A 19 -3.16 -0.43 -16.36
N GLY A 20 -3.17 0.08 -17.60
CA GLY A 20 -4.28 -0.04 -18.55
C GLY A 20 -3.74 -0.44 -19.93
N CYS A 21 -4.41 -1.38 -20.61
CA CYS A 21 -4.14 -1.75 -22.00
C CYS A 21 -5.45 -2.14 -22.70
N GLU A 22 -5.54 -1.77 -23.98
CA GLU A 22 -6.76 -1.65 -24.76
C GLU A 22 -6.68 -2.51 -26.04
N LYS A 23 -7.72 -3.33 -26.36
CA LYS A 23 -8.44 -3.38 -27.68
C LYS A 23 -9.27 -4.66 -27.99
N LYS A 24 -10.57 -4.39 -28.22
CA LYS A 24 -11.55 -4.79 -29.28
C LYS A 24 -11.80 -6.26 -29.71
N ALA A 25 -13.08 -6.67 -29.54
CA ALA A 25 -13.76 -7.96 -29.80
C ALA A 25 -14.29 -8.19 -31.25
N PRO A 26 -14.91 -9.38 -31.57
CA PRO A 26 -16.38 -9.53 -31.41
C PRO A 26 -16.98 -10.96 -31.12
N VAL A 27 -18.02 -10.99 -30.26
CA VAL A 27 -19.43 -11.52 -30.40
C VAL A 27 -19.74 -13.03 -30.64
N SER A 28 -20.36 -13.74 -29.67
CA SER A 28 -21.82 -14.10 -29.62
C SER A 28 -22.21 -15.26 -28.65
N GLU A 29 -23.30 -14.97 -27.91
CA GLU A 29 -24.49 -15.80 -27.56
C GLU A 29 -24.47 -16.97 -26.53
N SER A 30 -25.14 -16.62 -25.42
CA SER A 30 -25.73 -17.33 -24.27
C SER A 30 -26.54 -18.62 -24.51
N VAL A 31 -26.77 -19.43 -23.45
CA VAL A 31 -28.11 -19.83 -22.93
C VAL A 31 -28.06 -20.21 -21.42
N SER A 32 -29.11 -19.80 -20.70
CA SER A 32 -29.46 -19.91 -19.26
C SER A 32 -29.73 -21.30 -18.67
N SER A 33 -29.77 -21.44 -17.33
CA SER A 33 -31.02 -21.76 -16.56
C SER A 33 -30.83 -22.02 -15.04
N THR A 34 -31.49 -21.17 -14.24
CA THR A 34 -32.53 -21.46 -13.20
C THR A 34 -32.17 -22.04 -11.80
N GLU A 35 -32.25 -21.12 -10.83
CA GLU A 35 -32.82 -21.09 -9.46
C GLU A 35 -33.44 -22.34 -8.79
N VAL A 36 -33.26 -22.41 -7.45
CA VAL A 36 -34.28 -22.92 -6.51
C VAL A 36 -34.31 -22.06 -5.23
N SER A 37 -35.54 -21.71 -4.84
CA SER A 37 -36.02 -20.76 -3.81
C SER A 37 -36.22 -21.32 -2.39
N ALA A 38 -36.53 -20.39 -1.47
CA ALA A 38 -37.52 -20.46 -0.35
C ALA A 38 -36.91 -20.41 1.07
N SER A 39 -37.49 -19.81 2.11
CA SER A 39 -38.59 -18.85 2.31
C SER A 39 -38.67 -18.59 3.83
N VAL A 40 -38.96 -17.35 4.26
CA VAL A 40 -39.09 -16.90 5.65
C VAL A 40 -40.52 -17.09 6.18
N SER A 41 -40.70 -17.15 7.51
CA SER A 41 -42.00 -17.01 8.19
C SER A 41 -41.90 -16.06 9.40
N GLU A 42 -42.89 -15.17 9.55
CA GLU A 42 -43.02 -14.10 10.56
C GLU A 42 -43.83 -14.46 11.83
N SER A 43 -43.75 -13.52 12.80
CA SER A 43 -44.84 -12.94 13.66
C SER A 43 -44.79 -13.30 15.18
N VAL A 44 -45.10 -12.47 16.22
CA VAL A 44 -46.00 -11.29 16.46
C VAL A 44 -45.62 -10.54 17.81
N GLU A 45 -45.78 -9.19 17.89
CA GLU A 45 -46.12 -8.16 18.98
C GLU A 45 -45.60 -8.26 20.46
N GLU A 46 -45.39 -7.25 21.34
CA GLU A 46 -45.58 -5.76 21.50
C GLU A 46 -44.81 -5.28 22.80
N PRO A 47 -44.89 -4.01 23.32
CA PRO A 47 -43.91 -2.89 23.26
C PRO A 47 -43.11 -2.57 24.57
N VAL A 48 -41.80 -2.25 24.54
CA VAL A 48 -41.07 -1.68 25.71
C VAL A 48 -39.86 -0.82 25.30
N VAL A 49 -39.77 0.40 25.85
CA VAL A 49 -38.62 1.32 26.03
C VAL A 49 -37.43 1.11 25.09
N GLU A 50 -37.21 2.03 24.13
CA GLU A 50 -36.02 2.02 23.27
C GLU A 50 -34.74 2.24 24.11
N GLU A 51 -34.06 1.13 24.42
CA GLU A 51 -32.61 1.09 24.48
C GLU A 51 -32.08 1.65 23.14
N VAL A 52 -31.17 2.61 23.21
CA VAL A 52 -30.47 3.09 22.01
C VAL A 52 -29.61 1.94 21.55
N ASP A 53 -30.09 1.26 20.52
CA ASP A 53 -29.35 0.25 19.79
C ASP A 53 -28.05 0.88 19.24
N PRO A 54 -26.86 0.41 19.66
CA PRO A 54 -25.59 0.90 19.12
C PRO A 54 -25.47 0.68 17.60
N ASP A 55 -26.27 -0.22 17.01
CA ASP A 55 -26.37 -0.42 15.55
C ASP A 55 -27.24 0.63 14.84
N ASN A 56 -27.92 1.50 15.59
CA ASN A 56 -28.88 2.47 15.08
C ASN A 56 -28.53 3.91 15.46
N VAL A 57 -27.23 4.18 15.61
CA VAL A 57 -26.73 5.55 15.52
C VAL A 57 -27.03 6.04 14.12
N PRO A 58 -27.74 7.17 13.95
CA PRO A 58 -28.05 7.63 12.61
C PRO A 58 -26.76 7.87 11.83
N GLU A 59 -26.67 7.39 10.58
CA GLU A 59 -25.49 7.56 9.71
C GLU A 59 -25.01 9.04 9.60
N PHE A 60 -25.84 10.01 9.98
CA PHE A 60 -25.50 11.43 10.07
C PHE A 60 -24.74 11.86 11.34
N ALA A 61 -24.48 10.96 12.29
CA ALA A 61 -23.87 11.34 13.57
C ALA A 61 -22.41 11.79 13.44
N VAL A 62 -21.71 11.38 12.38
CA VAL A 62 -20.41 11.99 12.01
C VAL A 62 -20.59 13.44 11.55
N LEU A 63 -21.68 13.75 10.85
CA LEU A 63 -22.01 15.13 10.44
C LEU A 63 -22.31 16.02 11.64
N ALA A 64 -22.71 15.44 12.78
CA ALA A 64 -22.90 16.16 14.04
C ALA A 64 -21.58 16.71 14.63
N LEU A 65 -20.42 16.33 14.08
CA LEU A 65 -19.12 16.92 14.43
C LEU A 65 -18.92 18.31 13.81
N GLU A 66 -19.79 18.77 12.92
CA GLU A 66 -19.68 20.13 12.37
C GLU A 66 -19.77 21.18 13.49
N GLY A 67 -18.73 22.02 13.60
CA GLY A 67 -18.60 23.02 14.67
C GLY A 67 -18.09 22.50 16.01
N LYS A 68 -17.74 21.21 16.10
CA LYS A 68 -17.07 20.59 17.25
C LYS A 68 -15.54 20.63 17.10
N GLU A 69 -14.83 20.79 18.21
CA GLU A 69 -13.36 20.86 18.24
C GLU A 69 -12.74 19.55 18.75
N TYR A 70 -11.83 18.96 17.97
CA TYR A 70 -11.08 17.76 18.36
C TYR A 70 -10.19 18.03 19.58
N GLY A 71 -10.20 17.14 20.56
CA GLY A 71 -9.53 17.29 21.87
C GLY A 71 -10.26 18.20 22.86
N VAL A 72 -11.40 18.79 22.47
CA VAL A 72 -12.25 19.63 23.34
C VAL A 72 -13.65 19.04 23.47
N ASP A 73 -14.32 18.84 22.34
CA ASP A 73 -15.67 18.24 22.28
C ASP A 73 -15.62 16.73 22.08
N TYR A 74 -14.61 16.22 21.38
CA TYR A 74 -14.47 14.80 21.05
C TYR A 74 -13.02 14.43 20.74
N GLU A 75 -12.68 13.16 20.84
CA GLU A 75 -11.41 12.58 20.39
C GLU A 75 -11.62 11.19 19.78
N SER A 76 -10.58 10.55 19.25
CA SER A 76 -10.69 9.15 18.80
C SER A 76 -10.77 8.19 19.99
N LEU A 77 -11.51 7.09 19.85
CA LEU A 77 -11.62 6.06 20.88
C LEU A 77 -10.24 5.47 21.22
N TYR A 78 -9.34 5.39 20.25
CA TYR A 78 -7.97 4.93 20.47
C TYR A 78 -7.15 5.92 21.30
N ASP A 79 -7.24 7.22 20.99
CA ASP A 79 -6.58 8.27 21.79
C ASP A 79 -7.11 8.26 23.23
N HIS A 80 -8.41 7.98 23.42
CA HIS A 80 -9.04 7.94 24.73
C HIS A 80 -8.56 6.77 25.60
N VAL A 81 -8.58 5.54 25.09
CA VAL A 81 -8.29 4.31 25.87
C VAL A 81 -7.39 3.29 25.19
N GLY A 82 -7.24 3.36 23.86
CA GLY A 82 -6.69 2.29 23.03
C GLY A 82 -5.28 1.84 23.41
N LYS A 83 -4.41 2.74 23.87
CA LYS A 83 -3.05 2.39 24.32
C LYS A 83 -3.01 1.44 25.52
N SER A 84 -4.09 1.34 26.29
CA SER A 84 -4.19 0.44 27.46
C SER A 84 -4.93 -0.87 27.16
N ILE A 85 -5.52 -0.99 25.98
CA ILE A 85 -6.35 -2.14 25.59
C ILE A 85 -5.46 -3.25 25.01
N THR A 86 -5.68 -4.47 25.49
CA THR A 86 -5.08 -5.68 24.93
C THR A 86 -6.12 -6.49 24.17
N ILE A 87 -5.68 -7.47 23.38
CA ILE A 87 -6.59 -8.36 22.67
C ILE A 87 -7.49 -9.16 23.63
N ALA A 88 -7.07 -9.35 24.88
CA ALA A 88 -7.85 -10.07 25.90
C ALA A 88 -9.03 -9.25 26.45
N ASP A 89 -9.06 -7.93 26.20
CA ASP A 89 -10.16 -7.04 26.59
C ASP A 89 -11.27 -7.00 25.52
N VAL A 90 -11.03 -7.59 24.35
CA VAL A 90 -11.96 -7.58 23.21
C VAL A 90 -13.00 -8.69 23.36
N THR A 91 -14.26 -8.33 23.13
CA THR A 91 -15.35 -9.29 22.94
C THR A 91 -15.77 -9.29 21.48
N GLU A 92 -15.71 -10.46 20.84
CA GLU A 92 -16.19 -10.67 19.48
C GLU A 92 -17.65 -11.12 19.50
N ASP A 93 -18.48 -10.49 18.67
CA ASP A 93 -19.82 -10.97 18.36
C ASP A 93 -19.73 -12.18 17.43
N PRO A 94 -20.26 -13.35 17.81
CA PRO A 94 -20.07 -14.60 17.07
C PRO A 94 -20.84 -14.68 15.75
N ASP A 95 -21.85 -13.82 15.55
CA ASP A 95 -22.70 -13.84 14.36
C ASP A 95 -22.19 -12.85 13.29
N THR A 96 -21.65 -11.71 13.72
CA THR A 96 -21.17 -10.64 12.85
C THR A 96 -19.65 -10.56 12.74
N GLY A 97 -18.91 -11.09 13.71
CA GLY A 97 -17.46 -10.92 13.85
C GLY A 97 -17.04 -9.52 14.32
N PHE A 98 -17.98 -8.67 14.74
CA PHE A 98 -17.68 -7.33 15.24
C PHE A 98 -17.00 -7.37 16.61
N ALA A 99 -16.02 -6.49 16.79
CA ALA A 99 -15.20 -6.43 17.99
C ALA A 99 -15.62 -5.26 18.88
N TYR A 100 -15.75 -5.53 20.18
CA TYR A 100 -16.18 -4.57 21.18
C TYR A 100 -15.22 -4.52 22.36
N ILE A 101 -15.16 -3.37 23.02
CA ILE A 101 -14.52 -3.19 24.33
C ILE A 101 -15.49 -2.55 25.31
N THR A 102 -15.24 -2.70 26.61
CA THR A 102 -15.99 -1.97 27.64
C THR A 102 -15.26 -0.68 28.02
N VAL A 103 -15.91 0.47 27.83
CA VAL A 103 -15.42 1.79 28.26
C VAL A 103 -16.48 2.44 29.12
N ASP A 104 -16.11 2.89 30.33
CA ASP A 104 -17.04 3.50 31.29
C ASP A 104 -18.30 2.66 31.62
N GLY A 105 -18.19 1.32 31.50
CA GLY A 105 -19.30 0.39 31.72
C GLY A 105 -20.24 0.21 30.52
N GLU A 106 -19.95 0.84 29.39
CA GLU A 106 -20.67 0.69 28.13
C GLU A 106 -19.84 -0.12 27.13
N GLN A 107 -20.52 -0.97 26.35
CA GLN A 107 -19.88 -1.63 25.21
C GLN A 107 -19.70 -0.61 24.07
N LYS A 108 -18.48 -0.54 23.53
CA LYS A 108 -18.13 0.29 22.39
C LYS A 108 -17.63 -0.61 21.27
N LEU A 109 -18.27 -0.50 20.10
CA LEU A 109 -17.78 -1.10 18.87
C LEU A 109 -16.43 -0.48 18.50
N LEU A 110 -15.49 -1.29 18.03
CA LEU A 110 -14.19 -0.81 17.56
C LEU A 110 -14.28 -0.35 16.11
N GLY A 111 -13.88 0.90 15.86
CA GLY A 111 -13.82 1.47 14.51
C GLY A 111 -12.50 1.22 13.80
N LEU A 112 -12.43 1.64 12.54
CA LEU A 112 -11.25 1.42 11.68
C LEU A 112 -9.99 2.11 12.21
N ASP A 113 -10.08 3.31 12.78
CA ASP A 113 -8.93 4.01 13.39
C ASP A 113 -8.40 3.17 14.56
N PHE A 114 -9.25 2.81 15.52
CA PHE A 114 -8.86 1.99 16.65
C PHE A 114 -8.20 0.68 16.22
N LEU A 115 -8.83 -0.04 15.30
CA LEU A 115 -8.39 -1.37 14.88
C LEU A 115 -7.04 -1.31 14.15
N THR A 116 -6.81 -0.30 13.31
CA THR A 116 -5.52 -0.15 12.61
C THR A 116 -4.38 0.18 13.57
N PHE A 117 -4.63 1.02 14.59
CA PHE A 117 -3.63 1.28 15.63
C PHE A 117 -3.36 0.05 16.50
N ALA A 118 -4.41 -0.60 17.01
CA ALA A 118 -4.25 -1.79 17.85
C ALA A 118 -3.52 -2.92 17.11
N MET A 119 -3.77 -3.08 15.81
CA MET A 119 -3.13 -4.08 14.95
C MET A 119 -1.61 -4.01 14.95
N VAL A 120 -1.02 -2.81 15.04
CA VAL A 120 0.45 -2.67 14.98
C VAL A 120 1.07 -2.23 16.32
N TYR A 121 0.32 -1.61 17.22
CA TYR A 121 0.81 -1.13 18.52
C TYR A 121 0.42 -2.02 19.71
N ASN A 122 -0.61 -2.86 19.61
CA ASN A 122 -1.14 -3.65 20.73
C ASN A 122 -0.99 -5.16 20.52
N THR A 123 0.21 -5.60 20.11
CA THR A 123 0.46 -6.98 19.65
C THR A 123 1.05 -7.92 20.71
N GLU A 124 1.06 -7.51 21.98
CA GLU A 124 1.55 -8.36 23.06
C GLU A 124 0.64 -9.61 23.27
N PRO A 125 1.22 -10.82 23.45
CA PRO A 125 0.45 -12.04 23.63
C PRO A 125 -0.42 -11.99 24.89
N ALA A 126 -1.73 -12.20 24.74
CA ALA A 126 -2.68 -12.22 25.83
C ALA A 126 -3.86 -13.16 25.55
N GLY A 127 -4.53 -13.62 26.61
CA GLY A 127 -5.70 -14.49 26.50
C GLY A 127 -5.37 -15.84 25.85
N GLU A 128 -6.07 -16.19 24.77
CA GLU A 128 -5.84 -17.44 24.03
C GLU A 128 -4.65 -17.37 23.08
N TYR A 129 -4.31 -16.18 22.57
CA TYR A 129 -3.19 -15.94 21.66
C TYR A 129 -1.84 -16.03 22.40
N LYS A 130 -0.85 -16.63 21.75
CA LYS A 130 0.45 -17.03 22.33
C LYS A 130 1.64 -16.35 21.66
N THR A 131 1.50 -15.79 20.47
CA THR A 131 2.55 -15.08 19.74
C THR A 131 2.07 -13.69 19.30
N ASN A 132 3.00 -12.78 19.02
CA ASN A 132 2.65 -11.46 18.49
C ASN A 132 1.93 -11.58 17.14
N ASP A 133 2.32 -12.54 16.30
CA ASP A 133 1.70 -12.81 15.00
C ASP A 133 0.23 -13.24 15.15
N GLU A 134 -0.07 -14.09 16.13
CA GLU A 134 -1.45 -14.52 16.43
C GLU A 134 -2.31 -13.33 16.89
N VAL A 135 -1.76 -12.44 17.72
CA VAL A 135 -2.46 -11.22 18.18
C VAL A 135 -2.64 -10.22 17.03
N TYR A 136 -1.59 -10.00 16.22
CA TYR A 136 -1.66 -9.16 15.03
C TYR A 136 -2.77 -9.66 14.10
N ALA A 137 -2.81 -10.96 13.80
CA ALA A 137 -3.80 -11.55 12.92
C ALA A 137 -5.23 -11.42 13.48
N ALA A 138 -5.40 -11.41 14.81
CA ALA A 138 -6.69 -11.19 15.44
C ALA A 138 -7.17 -9.74 15.29
N TRP A 139 -6.29 -8.76 15.51
CA TRP A 139 -6.62 -7.35 15.23
C TRP A 139 -6.89 -7.10 13.75
N TRP A 140 -6.07 -7.70 12.87
CA TRP A 140 -6.26 -7.63 11.43
C TRP A 140 -7.61 -8.24 11.02
N LYS A 141 -8.01 -9.38 11.60
CA LYS A 141 -9.33 -9.99 11.40
C LYS A 141 -10.44 -8.98 11.67
N TYR A 142 -10.41 -8.33 12.84
CA TYR A 142 -11.42 -7.34 13.22
C TYR A 142 -11.42 -6.12 12.31
N TYR A 143 -10.24 -5.62 11.93
CA TYR A 143 -10.11 -4.53 10.95
C TYR A 143 -10.79 -4.89 9.63
N ILE A 144 -10.48 -6.07 9.07
CA ILE A 144 -11.05 -6.50 7.79
C ILE A 144 -12.55 -6.76 7.89
N THR A 145 -13.04 -7.30 9.00
CA THR A 145 -14.49 -7.47 9.24
C THR A 145 -15.20 -6.11 9.29
N ARG A 146 -14.66 -5.11 10.03
CA ARG A 146 -15.23 -3.76 10.06
C ARG A 146 -15.15 -3.07 8.71
N TRP A 147 -14.03 -3.23 8.00
CA TRP A 147 -13.84 -2.69 6.65
C TRP A 147 -14.84 -3.30 5.67
N ASN A 148 -15.05 -4.62 5.71
CA ASN A 148 -16.01 -5.32 4.86
C ASN A 148 -17.46 -4.91 5.17
N ALA A 149 -17.78 -4.60 6.41
CA ALA A 149 -19.10 -4.05 6.76
C ALA A 149 -19.30 -2.63 6.21
N LEU A 150 -18.28 -1.77 6.27
CA LEU A 150 -18.38 -0.38 5.81
C LEU A 150 -18.21 -0.23 4.29
N LEU A 151 -17.60 -1.21 3.61
CA LEU A 151 -17.21 -1.15 2.20
C LEU A 151 -16.65 0.21 1.78
N PRO A 152 -15.56 0.72 2.36
CA PRO A 152 -14.94 1.96 1.90
C PRO A 152 -14.58 1.90 0.40
N GLU A 153 -14.38 0.68 -0.11
CA GLU A 153 -14.21 0.35 -1.52
C GLU A 153 -14.90 -1.00 -1.79
N ILE A 154 -15.19 -1.31 -3.06
CA ILE A 154 -15.68 -2.63 -3.47
C ILE A 154 -14.61 -3.29 -4.34
N PRO A 155 -13.90 -4.31 -3.82
CA PRO A 155 -13.03 -5.13 -4.64
C PRO A 155 -13.87 -5.93 -5.65
N LEU A 156 -13.40 -5.96 -6.90
CA LEU A 156 -14.09 -6.59 -8.02
C LEU A 156 -13.30 -7.73 -8.65
N TYR A 157 -11.97 -7.73 -8.52
CA TYR A 157 -11.14 -8.85 -8.92
C TYR A 157 -9.78 -8.83 -8.22
N SER A 158 -9.18 -10.00 -8.09
CA SER A 158 -7.76 -10.23 -7.82
C SER A 158 -7.24 -11.21 -8.88
N ASN A 159 -6.12 -10.90 -9.50
CA ASN A 159 -5.56 -11.68 -10.61
C ASN A 159 -4.64 -12.78 -10.09
N GLU A 160 -4.53 -13.85 -10.86
CA GLU A 160 -3.35 -14.71 -10.85
C GLU A 160 -2.34 -14.15 -11.86
N TYR A 161 -1.07 -14.07 -11.45
CA TYR A 161 0.04 -13.74 -12.32
C TYR A 161 0.78 -15.00 -12.71
N TYR A 162 1.14 -15.08 -13.98
CA TYR A 162 1.93 -16.16 -14.55
C TYR A 162 3.30 -15.63 -14.96
N ASP A 163 4.33 -16.38 -14.60
CA ASP A 163 5.69 -16.12 -15.06
C ASP A 163 6.11 -17.28 -15.96
N LEU A 164 6.60 -16.95 -17.16
CA LEU A 164 7.06 -17.90 -18.17
C LEU A 164 8.59 -17.86 -18.27
N TYR A 165 9.20 -19.05 -18.31
CA TYR A 165 10.65 -19.23 -18.26
C TYR A 165 11.17 -20.14 -19.37
N ASN A 166 12.37 -19.83 -19.86
CA ASN A 166 13.19 -20.78 -20.60
C ASN A 166 13.62 -21.92 -19.65
N ALA A 167 13.34 -23.17 -20.00
CA ALA A 167 13.64 -24.32 -19.14
C ALA A 167 15.14 -24.56 -18.91
N GLN A 168 16.03 -23.85 -19.61
CA GLN A 168 17.46 -23.81 -19.29
C GLN A 168 17.78 -23.04 -18.00
N ILE A 169 16.84 -22.23 -17.52
CA ILE A 169 16.90 -21.63 -16.17
C ILE A 169 16.33 -22.64 -15.18
N LYS A 170 17.14 -23.05 -14.20
CA LYS A 170 16.82 -24.09 -13.21
C LYS A 170 16.63 -23.49 -11.84
N GLY A 171 15.84 -24.18 -11.01
CA GLY A 171 15.51 -23.75 -9.64
C GLY A 171 14.19 -22.99 -9.54
N VAL A 172 13.52 -22.69 -10.67
CA VAL A 172 12.22 -21.97 -10.69
C VAL A 172 11.09 -22.78 -10.04
N ASP A 173 11.17 -24.10 -10.01
CA ASP A 173 10.19 -25.01 -9.42
C ASP A 173 10.39 -25.18 -7.92
N THR A 174 11.64 -25.16 -7.44
CA THR A 174 11.97 -25.26 -6.01
C THR A 174 12.03 -23.91 -5.30
N HIS A 175 12.29 -22.83 -6.05
CA HIS A 175 12.34 -21.44 -5.60
C HIS A 175 11.52 -20.57 -6.55
N PRO A 176 10.19 -20.73 -6.58
CA PRO A 176 9.31 -19.97 -7.46
C PRO A 176 9.25 -18.50 -7.06
N THR A 177 8.90 -17.66 -8.03
CA THR A 177 8.52 -16.27 -7.76
C THR A 177 7.17 -16.22 -7.03
N ASN A 178 6.94 -15.10 -6.36
CA ASN A 178 5.69 -14.79 -5.69
C ASN A 178 5.49 -13.26 -5.67
N PRO A 179 4.38 -12.73 -5.10
CA PRO A 179 4.10 -11.29 -5.11
C PRO A 179 5.16 -10.40 -4.47
N TYR A 180 5.95 -10.94 -3.55
CA TYR A 180 6.99 -10.23 -2.80
C TYR A 180 8.40 -10.73 -3.13
N TRP A 181 8.53 -11.69 -4.06
CA TRP A 181 9.80 -12.28 -4.47
C TRP A 181 9.85 -12.36 -6.01
N THR A 182 10.28 -11.26 -6.62
CA THR A 182 10.28 -11.08 -8.08
C THR A 182 11.33 -11.97 -8.75
N PRO A 183 11.35 -12.14 -10.09
CA PRO A 183 12.44 -12.84 -10.76
C PRO A 183 13.83 -12.26 -10.44
N ALA A 184 13.95 -10.94 -10.24
CA ALA A 184 15.21 -10.29 -9.89
C ALA A 184 15.72 -10.71 -8.50
N GLU A 185 14.80 -11.01 -7.57
CA GLU A 185 15.12 -11.50 -6.23
C GLU A 185 15.33 -13.02 -6.22
N ALA A 186 14.48 -13.77 -6.93
CA ALA A 186 14.49 -15.22 -6.98
C ALA A 186 15.71 -15.82 -7.68
N LEU A 187 16.32 -15.10 -8.63
CA LEU A 187 17.46 -15.61 -9.41
C LEU A 187 18.70 -15.91 -8.56
N ILE A 188 18.77 -15.41 -7.32
CA ILE A 188 19.83 -15.76 -6.37
C ILE A 188 19.91 -17.27 -6.13
N ASP A 189 18.76 -17.95 -6.18
CA ASP A 189 18.61 -19.40 -5.98
C ASP A 189 18.57 -20.19 -7.30
N TRP A 190 18.67 -19.49 -8.43
CA TRP A 190 18.56 -20.11 -9.75
C TRP A 190 19.94 -20.35 -10.38
N SER A 191 19.94 -21.20 -11.41
CA SER A 191 21.11 -21.44 -12.25
C SER A 191 20.74 -21.44 -13.72
N SER A 192 21.74 -21.26 -14.60
CA SER A 192 21.55 -21.26 -16.05
C SER A 192 22.38 -22.36 -16.70
N GLU A 193 21.72 -23.24 -17.45
CA GLU A 193 22.35 -24.25 -18.31
C GLU A 193 22.73 -23.71 -19.70
N LYS A 194 22.54 -22.40 -19.95
CA LYS A 194 23.00 -21.76 -21.18
C LYS A 194 24.54 -21.75 -21.20
N ALA A 195 25.12 -21.74 -22.40
CA ALA A 195 26.58 -21.78 -22.57
C ALA A 195 27.30 -20.62 -21.85
N GLU A 196 26.69 -19.42 -21.87
CA GLU A 196 27.21 -18.21 -21.23
C GLU A 196 26.85 -18.11 -19.74
N LYS A 197 26.12 -19.08 -19.18
CA LYS A 197 25.57 -19.07 -17.81
C LYS A 197 24.85 -17.77 -17.46
N ASP A 198 24.11 -17.24 -18.43
CA ASP A 198 23.42 -15.98 -18.32
C ASP A 198 21.90 -16.15 -18.21
N ILE A 199 21.23 -15.07 -17.83
CA ILE A 199 19.77 -14.93 -17.86
C ILE A 199 19.42 -13.57 -18.44
N ILE A 200 18.36 -13.52 -19.25
CA ILE A 200 17.82 -12.28 -19.81
C ILE A 200 16.45 -12.02 -19.20
N LEU A 201 16.35 -11.00 -18.35
CA LEU A 201 15.11 -10.57 -17.70
C LEU A 201 14.44 -9.45 -18.50
N GLY A 202 13.15 -9.61 -18.80
CA GLY A 202 12.33 -8.59 -19.42
C GLY A 202 11.41 -7.90 -18.42
N ASN A 203 11.32 -6.57 -18.46
CA ASN A 203 10.34 -5.81 -17.68
C ASN A 203 9.62 -4.76 -18.54
N THR A 204 8.34 -4.52 -18.29
CA THR A 204 7.54 -3.52 -19.00
C THR A 204 7.74 -2.09 -18.47
N THR A 205 8.58 -1.88 -17.48
CA THR A 205 8.96 -0.55 -17.00
C THR A 205 10.28 -0.13 -17.65
N GLU A 206 10.38 1.13 -18.07
CA GLU A 206 11.59 1.68 -18.67
C GLU A 206 12.70 1.83 -17.63
N LEU A 207 13.95 1.56 -18.02
CA LEU A 207 15.13 1.75 -17.19
C LEU A 207 15.59 3.19 -17.33
N SER A 208 15.76 3.91 -16.22
CA SER A 208 16.33 5.27 -16.26
C SER A 208 17.84 5.28 -16.06
N GLY A 209 18.41 4.20 -15.50
CA GLY A 209 19.83 4.12 -15.15
C GLY A 209 20.14 4.57 -13.72
N GLN A 210 19.15 4.98 -12.92
CA GLN A 210 19.34 5.37 -11.51
C GLN A 210 19.55 4.16 -10.59
N PHE A 211 20.52 3.29 -10.90
CA PHE A 211 20.69 1.98 -10.26
C PHE A 211 21.32 2.01 -8.87
N ARG A 212 22.06 3.09 -8.54
CA ARG A 212 22.65 3.26 -7.20
C ARG A 212 21.63 3.70 -6.15
N TYR A 213 20.56 4.35 -6.60
CA TYR A 213 19.44 4.75 -5.77
C TYR A 213 18.23 5.05 -6.66
N ALA A 214 17.34 4.07 -6.83
CA ALA A 214 16.26 4.12 -7.81
C ALA A 214 15.20 5.20 -7.50
N SER A 215 15.12 5.66 -6.25
CA SER A 215 14.24 6.77 -5.82
C SER A 215 14.98 8.11 -5.69
N PHE A 216 16.17 8.27 -6.26
CA PHE A 216 16.89 9.56 -6.16
C PHE A 216 16.04 10.71 -6.75
N GLY A 217 15.70 11.67 -5.89
CA GLY A 217 14.90 12.85 -6.23
C GLY A 217 13.39 12.64 -6.34
N LYS A 218 12.86 11.48 -5.90
CA LYS A 218 11.44 11.13 -5.99
C LYS A 218 11.00 10.23 -4.84
N SER A 219 9.69 10.15 -4.59
CA SER A 219 9.15 9.33 -3.50
C SER A 219 9.09 7.84 -3.83
N ASN A 220 8.96 7.47 -5.10
CA ASN A 220 8.82 6.07 -5.55
C ASN A 220 9.85 5.74 -6.65
N PRO A 221 10.51 4.58 -6.58
CA PRO A 221 11.43 4.15 -7.64
C PRO A 221 10.69 3.68 -8.89
N GLY A 222 11.36 3.70 -10.04
CA GLY A 222 10.89 2.96 -11.22
C GLY A 222 11.15 1.46 -11.00
N GLY A 223 10.18 0.60 -11.31
CA GLY A 223 10.25 -0.84 -11.00
C GLY A 223 11.52 -1.53 -11.50
N SER A 224 11.89 -1.30 -12.77
CA SER A 224 13.10 -1.90 -13.36
C SER A 224 14.40 -1.41 -12.71
N ASP A 225 14.47 -0.13 -12.34
CA ASP A 225 15.64 0.41 -11.64
C ASP A 225 15.74 -0.14 -10.22
N HIS A 226 14.59 -0.33 -9.56
CA HIS A 226 14.51 -0.89 -8.21
C HIS A 226 14.94 -2.35 -8.16
N ASP A 227 14.53 -3.17 -9.13
CA ASP A 227 15.01 -4.55 -9.26
C ASP A 227 16.54 -4.60 -9.37
N ILE A 228 17.14 -3.69 -10.15
CA ILE A 228 18.59 -3.59 -10.28
C ILE A 228 19.26 -3.08 -8.99
N GLU A 229 18.67 -2.09 -8.31
CA GLU A 229 19.12 -1.64 -7.00
C GLU A 229 19.13 -2.81 -6.00
N ASN A 230 18.06 -3.62 -5.94
CA ASN A 230 17.95 -4.77 -5.04
C ASN A 230 18.93 -5.90 -5.38
N MET A 231 19.32 -6.09 -6.65
CA MET A 231 20.38 -7.04 -7.02
C MET A 231 21.78 -6.54 -6.63
N THR A 232 21.96 -5.23 -6.53
CA THR A 232 23.28 -4.58 -6.37
C THR A 232 23.55 -4.05 -4.97
N ASN A 233 22.50 -3.93 -4.16
CA ASN A 233 22.53 -3.68 -2.73
C ASN A 233 22.15 -4.96 -1.99
N GLY A 234 22.96 -5.36 -1.02
CA GLY A 234 22.68 -6.52 -0.17
C GLY A 234 23.53 -6.48 1.08
N LEU A 235 23.59 -7.58 1.83
CA LEU A 235 24.26 -7.64 3.13
C LEU A 235 23.62 -6.70 4.16
N GLU A 236 22.31 -6.53 4.08
CA GLU A 236 21.48 -5.78 5.02
C GLU A 236 21.41 -6.47 6.39
N THR A 237 21.27 -5.68 7.47
CA THR A 237 21.17 -6.20 8.84
C THR A 237 19.84 -6.90 9.12
N VAL A 238 18.76 -6.46 8.46
CA VAL A 238 17.43 -7.05 8.53
C VAL A 238 16.96 -7.31 7.11
N SER A 239 16.69 -8.57 6.79
CA SER A 239 16.31 -9.02 5.46
C SER A 239 14.80 -9.21 5.35
N LYS A 240 14.26 -8.86 4.19
CA LYS A 240 12.92 -9.30 3.79
C LYS A 240 12.95 -10.79 3.45
N THR A 241 12.01 -11.57 3.96
CA THR A 241 11.87 -13.00 3.60
C THR A 241 11.10 -13.17 2.30
N LYS A 242 11.15 -14.37 1.72
CA LYS A 242 10.36 -14.75 0.54
C LYS A 242 8.86 -14.56 0.73
N GLU A 243 8.37 -14.66 1.96
CA GLU A 243 6.97 -14.47 2.35
C GLU A 243 6.63 -13.00 2.66
N GLY A 244 7.62 -12.10 2.56
CA GLY A 244 7.51 -10.67 2.79
C GLY A 244 7.69 -10.23 4.25
N GLY A 245 7.97 -11.15 5.17
CA GLY A 245 8.30 -10.84 6.57
C GLY A 245 9.70 -10.25 6.73
N TYR A 246 10.12 -9.95 7.95
CA TYR A 246 11.45 -9.41 8.26
C TYR A 246 12.16 -10.25 9.31
N VAL A 247 13.43 -10.53 9.06
CA VAL A 247 14.30 -11.31 9.97
C VAL A 247 15.67 -10.65 10.08
N TRP A 248 16.33 -10.83 11.21
CA TRP A 248 17.75 -10.52 11.33
C TRP A 248 18.55 -11.36 10.33
N ASN A 249 19.48 -10.72 9.62
CA ASN A 249 20.34 -11.43 8.68
C ASN A 249 21.56 -11.99 9.40
N ASP A 250 21.47 -13.25 9.81
CA ASP A 250 22.53 -13.95 10.54
C ASP A 250 23.85 -14.11 9.74
N LEU A 251 23.89 -13.85 8.43
CA LEU A 251 25.15 -13.79 7.68
C LEU A 251 25.90 -12.46 7.88
N VAL A 252 25.17 -11.41 8.23
CA VAL A 252 25.66 -10.04 8.34
C VAL A 252 25.83 -9.66 9.81
N VAL A 253 24.86 -10.01 10.65
CA VAL A 253 24.83 -9.66 12.07
C VAL A 253 25.50 -10.78 12.87
N ASP A 254 26.50 -10.41 13.68
CA ASP A 254 27.17 -11.30 14.63
C ASP A 254 26.37 -11.39 15.95
N SER A 255 25.84 -10.25 16.40
CA SER A 255 24.95 -10.15 17.55
C SER A 255 24.16 -8.85 17.50
N HIS A 256 23.00 -8.83 18.15
CA HIS A 256 22.22 -7.62 18.38
C HIS A 256 21.68 -7.59 19.82
N GLU A 257 21.37 -6.41 20.32
CA GLU A 257 20.71 -6.17 21.61
C GLU A 257 19.59 -5.14 21.42
N GLU A 258 18.45 -5.38 22.06
CA GLU A 258 17.27 -4.53 21.98
C GLU A 258 16.86 -4.11 23.38
N VAL A 259 16.89 -2.81 23.66
CA VAL A 259 16.60 -2.25 24.99
C VAL A 259 15.50 -1.20 24.88
N VAL A 260 14.40 -1.40 25.60
CA VAL A 260 13.45 -0.32 25.88
C VAL A 260 13.99 0.49 27.05
N ASN A 261 14.27 1.76 26.80
CA ASN A 261 14.87 2.70 27.74
C ASN A 261 13.83 3.20 28.75
N GLU A 262 14.30 3.83 29.83
CA GLU A 262 13.42 4.38 30.89
C GLU A 262 12.44 5.45 30.37
N ASP A 263 12.78 6.14 29.28
CA ASP A 263 11.93 7.15 28.62
C ASP A 263 10.95 6.56 27.59
N GLY A 264 10.94 5.23 27.44
CA GLY A 264 10.10 4.50 26.49
C GLY A 264 10.67 4.39 25.07
N SER A 265 11.79 5.06 24.77
CA SER A 265 12.50 4.86 23.49
C SER A 265 13.05 3.43 23.39
N LYS A 266 13.30 2.92 22.18
CA LYS A 266 13.94 1.62 21.98
C LYS A 266 15.28 1.77 21.26
N THR A 267 16.34 1.21 21.82
CA THR A 267 17.67 1.18 21.22
C THR A 267 17.97 -0.21 20.67
N PHE A 268 18.34 -0.28 19.39
CA PHE A 268 18.89 -1.45 18.73
C PHE A 268 20.40 -1.29 18.61
N THR A 269 21.18 -2.12 19.30
CA THR A 269 22.64 -2.21 19.16
C THR A 269 22.96 -3.38 18.25
N ILE A 270 23.71 -3.14 17.18
CA ILE A 270 23.97 -4.11 16.11
C ILE A 270 25.48 -4.25 15.94
N LYS A 271 25.98 -5.47 16.11
CA LYS A 271 27.35 -5.84 15.78
C LYS A 271 27.34 -6.64 14.48
N VAL A 272 27.93 -6.10 13.42
CA VAL A 272 28.09 -6.79 12.15
C VAL A 272 29.36 -7.64 12.13
N LYS A 273 29.41 -8.62 11.24
CA LYS A 273 30.60 -9.48 11.07
C LYS A 273 31.75 -8.70 10.40
N ASP A 274 32.97 -9.03 10.80
CA ASP A 274 34.19 -8.34 10.36
C ASP A 274 34.80 -8.88 9.05
N ASP A 275 34.20 -9.93 8.50
CA ASP A 275 34.62 -10.61 7.26
C ASP A 275 33.85 -10.16 6.01
N LEU A 276 32.92 -9.22 6.16
CA LEU A 276 32.09 -8.67 5.09
C LEU A 276 32.91 -7.81 4.13
N LYS A 277 32.65 -7.93 2.83
CA LYS A 277 33.40 -7.25 1.77
C LYS A 277 32.51 -6.68 0.69
N PHE A 278 32.90 -5.53 0.16
CA PHE A 278 32.37 -5.03 -1.09
C PHE A 278 32.95 -5.81 -2.29
N SER A 279 32.39 -5.57 -3.48
CA SER A 279 32.75 -6.27 -4.73
C SER A 279 34.19 -6.05 -5.21
N ASP A 280 34.91 -5.06 -4.68
CA ASP A 280 36.34 -4.87 -4.93
C ASP A 280 37.24 -5.56 -3.87
N GLY A 281 36.63 -6.23 -2.88
CA GLY A 281 37.29 -6.89 -1.77
C GLY A 281 37.59 -5.97 -0.58
N SER A 282 37.23 -4.68 -0.65
CA SER A 282 37.38 -3.75 0.49
C SER A 282 36.45 -4.16 1.65
N PRO A 283 36.87 -3.98 2.91
CA PRO A 283 36.08 -4.38 4.06
C PRO A 283 34.87 -3.48 4.24
N ILE A 284 33.76 -4.06 4.71
CA ILE A 284 32.56 -3.35 5.16
C ILE A 284 32.66 -3.11 6.67
N THR A 285 32.38 -1.89 7.12
CA THR A 285 32.43 -1.47 8.53
C THR A 285 31.09 -0.88 8.97
N ALA A 286 30.91 -0.63 10.27
CA ALA A 286 29.73 0.03 10.83
C ALA A 286 29.39 1.37 10.15
N LYS A 287 30.42 2.13 9.74
CA LYS A 287 30.22 3.41 9.02
C LYS A 287 29.51 3.24 7.68
N ASP A 288 29.75 2.14 6.99
CA ASP A 288 29.17 1.89 5.67
C ASP A 288 27.66 1.60 5.74
N PHE A 289 27.16 1.11 6.90
CA PHE A 289 25.73 0.91 7.16
C PHE A 289 24.98 2.22 7.45
N ILE A 290 25.61 3.19 8.13
CA ILE A 290 24.93 4.40 8.59
C ILE A 290 25.13 5.62 7.67
N ALA A 291 26.18 5.63 6.83
CA ALA A 291 26.57 6.81 6.04
C ALA A 291 25.47 7.34 5.12
N ARG A 292 24.78 6.44 4.39
CA ARG A 292 23.71 6.85 3.47
C ARG A 292 22.54 7.48 4.23
N SER A 293 22.00 6.78 5.22
CA SER A 293 20.85 7.27 6.00
C SER A 293 21.16 8.62 6.64
N MET A 294 22.32 8.76 7.29
CA MET A 294 22.73 10.04 7.88
C MET A 294 22.89 11.14 6.82
N SER A 295 23.51 10.86 5.67
CA SER A 295 23.73 11.88 4.63
C SER A 295 22.39 12.42 4.10
N PHE A 296 21.43 11.52 3.87
CA PHE A 296 20.10 11.87 3.37
C PHE A 296 19.18 12.57 4.37
N TYR A 297 19.52 12.57 5.66
CA TYR A 297 18.86 13.40 6.67
C TYR A 297 19.33 14.85 6.67
N THR A 298 20.35 15.22 5.87
CA THR A 298 20.94 16.57 5.89
C THR A 298 20.41 17.50 4.79
N PRO A 299 20.55 18.83 4.96
CA PRO A 299 20.34 19.80 3.89
C PRO A 299 21.25 19.61 2.67
N VAL A 300 22.42 18.95 2.83
CA VAL A 300 23.36 18.69 1.74
C VAL A 300 22.74 17.76 0.69
N ALA A 301 22.25 16.60 1.15
CA ALA A 301 21.57 15.66 0.27
C ALA A 301 20.22 16.20 -0.22
N THR A 302 19.50 16.96 0.61
CA THR A 302 18.25 17.63 0.19
C THR A 302 18.49 18.61 -0.96
N GLN A 303 19.59 19.37 -0.93
CA GLN A 303 19.96 20.25 -2.05
C GLN A 303 20.36 19.45 -3.30
N ALA A 304 21.04 18.29 -3.13
CA ALA A 304 21.47 17.45 -4.24
C ALA A 304 20.32 16.71 -4.94
N SER A 305 19.35 16.20 -4.18
CA SER A 305 18.23 15.40 -4.73
C SER A 305 16.99 16.24 -5.04
N GLY A 306 16.86 17.44 -4.47
CA GLY A 306 15.61 18.20 -4.45
C GLY A 306 14.51 17.57 -3.59
N PHE A 307 14.83 16.52 -2.84
CA PHE A 307 13.89 15.73 -2.05
C PHE A 307 14.46 15.42 -0.66
N GLN A 308 13.71 15.78 0.39
CA GLN A 308 14.14 15.54 1.76
C GLN A 308 13.72 14.13 2.22
N VAL A 309 14.69 13.28 2.55
CA VAL A 309 14.43 12.02 3.25
C VAL A 309 14.31 12.31 4.73
N THR A 310 13.36 11.65 5.41
CA THR A 310 13.10 11.90 6.83
C THR A 310 13.47 10.71 7.71
N GLY A 311 13.96 11.00 8.91
CA GLY A 311 14.25 10.03 9.98
C GLY A 311 13.41 10.33 11.21
N THR A 312 12.12 10.66 11.03
CA THR A 312 11.27 11.18 12.12
C THR A 312 11.14 10.25 13.32
N THR A 313 11.36 8.95 13.12
CA THR A 313 11.38 7.91 14.16
C THR A 313 12.65 7.95 15.01
N VAL A 314 13.75 8.50 14.49
CA VAL A 314 15.07 8.50 15.13
C VAL A 314 15.18 9.67 16.12
N VAL A 315 15.69 9.39 17.31
CA VAL A 315 15.98 10.42 18.31
C VAL A 315 17.00 11.43 17.76
N GLY A 316 16.72 12.72 17.91
CA GLY A 316 17.62 13.81 17.47
C GLY A 316 17.52 14.21 15.98
N TYR A 317 16.76 13.50 15.15
CA TYR A 317 16.62 13.79 13.71
C TYR A 317 16.20 15.24 13.41
N GLU A 318 15.23 15.78 14.16
CA GLU A 318 14.65 17.11 13.91
C GLU A 318 15.64 18.27 14.08
N GLU A 319 16.65 18.12 14.92
CA GLU A 319 17.69 19.13 15.07
C GLU A 319 18.87 18.83 14.14
N PHE A 320 19.15 17.55 13.88
CA PHE A 320 20.17 17.15 12.90
C PHE A 320 19.85 17.63 11.48
N ASN A 321 18.59 17.52 11.05
CA ASN A 321 18.18 17.86 9.69
C ASN A 321 18.17 19.38 9.39
N LYS A 322 18.25 20.23 10.42
CA LYS A 322 18.35 21.69 10.29
C LYS A 322 19.80 22.16 10.22
N TYR A 323 20.76 21.33 10.62
CA TYR A 323 22.16 21.72 10.69
C TYR A 323 22.78 21.94 9.30
N THR A 324 23.39 23.11 9.12
CA THR A 324 23.92 23.58 7.82
C THR A 324 25.43 23.77 7.78
N GLY A 325 26.15 23.29 8.80
CA GLY A 325 27.61 23.42 8.96
C GLY A 325 28.02 24.24 10.18
N PRO A 326 29.33 24.50 10.37
CA PRO A 326 29.86 25.14 11.60
C PRO A 326 29.25 26.49 11.97
N ASP A 327 28.80 27.25 10.96
CA ASP A 327 28.15 28.56 11.12
C ASP A 327 26.62 28.47 11.20
N SER A 328 26.06 27.27 11.43
CA SER A 328 24.61 27.07 11.45
C SER A 328 23.94 27.86 12.58
N ALA A 329 22.81 28.48 12.27
CA ALA A 329 22.01 29.24 13.25
C ALA A 329 21.01 28.37 14.02
N GLU A 330 20.67 27.19 13.48
CA GLU A 330 19.66 26.27 14.01
C GLU A 330 20.14 24.83 13.86
N GLY A 331 19.57 23.92 14.64
CA GLY A 331 19.93 22.52 14.62
C GLY A 331 21.27 22.19 15.28
N THR A 332 21.65 20.92 15.19
CA THR A 332 22.89 20.40 15.77
C THR A 332 23.57 19.45 14.80
N LYS A 333 24.90 19.40 14.82
CA LYS A 333 25.65 18.41 14.03
C LYS A 333 25.44 16.97 14.50
N VAL A 334 24.96 16.77 15.73
CA VAL A 334 24.89 15.46 16.39
C VAL A 334 23.53 14.81 16.17
N LEU A 335 23.51 13.65 15.54
CA LEU A 335 22.35 12.76 15.49
C LEU A 335 22.38 11.83 16.72
N SER A 336 21.76 12.25 17.81
CA SER A 336 21.86 11.57 19.11
C SER A 336 21.28 10.15 19.13
N GLY A 337 20.37 9.84 18.21
CA GLY A 337 19.81 8.50 18.07
C GLY A 337 20.80 7.49 17.50
N TYR A 338 21.89 7.90 16.86
CA TYR A 338 22.88 7.00 16.26
C TYR A 338 24.14 6.97 17.10
N ARG A 339 24.66 5.78 17.39
CA ARG A 339 25.96 5.61 18.04
C ARG A 339 26.91 4.82 17.16
N LEU A 340 28.18 5.21 17.15
CA LEU A 340 29.27 4.44 16.57
C LEU A 340 30.12 3.90 17.72
N ILE A 341 29.91 2.64 18.08
CA ILE A 341 30.47 2.03 19.29
C ILE A 341 31.90 1.55 19.02
N ASP A 342 32.11 0.86 17.90
CA ASP A 342 33.42 0.47 17.38
C ASP A 342 33.38 0.29 15.85
N ASP A 343 34.42 -0.30 15.25
CA ASP A 343 34.54 -0.47 13.80
C ASP A 343 33.43 -1.33 13.18
N TYR A 344 32.79 -2.20 13.96
CA TYR A 344 31.77 -3.15 13.53
C TYR A 344 30.48 -3.12 14.37
N THR A 345 30.40 -2.24 15.36
CA THR A 345 29.23 -2.10 16.23
C THR A 345 28.68 -0.68 16.17
N PHE A 346 27.38 -0.56 15.91
CA PHE A 346 26.66 0.71 15.92
C PHE A 346 25.28 0.52 16.58
N SER A 347 24.60 1.62 16.89
CA SER A 347 23.22 1.54 17.39
C SER A 347 22.33 2.61 16.78
N VAL A 348 21.03 2.34 16.80
CA VAL A 348 19.97 3.30 16.50
C VAL A 348 18.96 3.33 17.65
N THR A 349 18.52 4.53 18.04
CA THR A 349 17.51 4.74 19.08
C THR A 349 16.28 5.40 18.47
N ILE A 350 15.15 4.72 18.64
CA ILE A 350 13.84 5.07 18.12
C ILE A 350 13.01 5.73 19.22
N LYS A 351 12.36 6.85 18.89
CA LYS A 351 11.55 7.64 19.82
C LYS A 351 10.42 6.80 20.44
N PRO A 352 10.00 7.11 21.68
CA PRO A 352 8.91 6.40 22.36
C PRO A 352 7.59 6.42 21.59
N ASP A 353 7.30 7.48 20.83
CA ASP A 353 6.05 7.60 20.07
C ASP A 353 5.87 6.53 18.97
N TYR A 354 6.94 5.78 18.66
CA TYR A 354 6.93 4.71 17.65
C TYR A 354 7.20 3.33 18.28
N ILE A 355 7.07 3.19 19.60
CA ILE A 355 7.33 1.96 20.36
C ILE A 355 6.18 1.71 21.36
N PRO A 356 5.68 0.47 21.51
CA PRO A 356 6.01 -0.73 20.72
C PRO A 356 5.48 -0.63 19.28
N TYR A 357 6.02 -1.41 18.34
CA TYR A 357 5.49 -1.49 16.99
C TYR A 357 5.74 -2.90 16.43
N PHE A 358 4.75 -3.50 15.78
CA PHE A 358 4.82 -4.90 15.33
C PHE A 358 5.97 -5.15 14.34
N TYR A 359 6.24 -4.18 13.46
CA TYR A 359 7.35 -4.24 12.52
C TYR A 359 8.58 -3.44 13.00
N ASP A 360 8.78 -3.26 14.31
CA ASP A 360 9.89 -2.44 14.85
C ASP A 360 11.28 -2.97 14.47
N ILE A 361 11.43 -4.25 14.17
CA ILE A 361 12.65 -4.84 13.61
C ILE A 361 13.12 -4.09 12.34
N THR A 362 12.19 -3.51 11.57
CA THR A 362 12.53 -2.74 10.37
C THR A 362 13.31 -1.46 10.68
N TYR A 363 13.18 -0.91 11.90
CA TYR A 363 14.00 0.21 12.36
C TYR A 363 15.48 -0.13 12.51
N ALA A 364 15.80 -1.43 12.63
CA ALA A 364 17.15 -1.94 12.63
C ALA A 364 17.64 -2.39 11.23
N GLY A 365 16.89 -2.09 10.16
CA GLY A 365 17.27 -2.40 8.78
C GLY A 365 18.24 -1.39 8.17
N PHE A 366 19.48 -1.82 7.98
CA PHE A 366 20.56 -1.03 7.36
C PHE A 366 21.23 -1.84 6.27
N THR A 367 21.50 -1.21 5.13
CA THR A 367 22.22 -1.82 4.01
C THR A 367 23.56 -1.10 3.80
N PRO A 368 24.69 -1.83 3.75
CA PRO A 368 26.00 -1.20 3.62
C PRO A 368 26.15 -0.62 2.22
N ASN A 369 26.51 0.66 2.19
CA ASN A 369 26.84 1.40 0.99
C ASN A 369 28.30 1.81 1.06
N PHE A 370 29.00 1.85 -0.08
CA PHE A 370 30.36 2.37 -0.10
C PHE A 370 30.33 3.87 0.26
N ARG A 371 30.68 4.21 1.50
CA ARG A 371 30.36 5.52 2.10
C ARG A 371 30.83 6.73 1.26
N ALA A 372 31.95 6.60 0.54
CA ALA A 372 32.49 7.67 -0.29
C ALA A 372 31.55 8.09 -1.44
N MET A 373 30.54 7.29 -1.76
CA MET A 373 29.42 7.66 -2.64
C MET A 373 28.60 8.82 -2.08
N TRP A 374 28.42 8.86 -0.76
CA TRP A 374 27.45 9.72 -0.08
C TRP A 374 28.09 10.80 0.79
N ILE A 375 29.36 10.60 1.19
CA ILE A 375 30.06 11.51 2.09
C ILE A 375 31.42 11.99 1.53
N GLY A 376 31.85 11.48 0.36
CA GLY A 376 33.15 11.81 -0.21
C GLY A 376 34.30 11.42 0.72
N ASP A 377 35.20 12.37 0.99
CA ASP A 377 36.34 12.20 1.90
C ASP A 377 36.02 12.54 3.36
N ALA A 378 34.79 13.03 3.65
CA ALA A 378 34.37 13.31 5.00
C ALA A 378 34.28 12.02 5.84
N ASP A 379 34.31 12.16 7.17
CA ASP A 379 34.23 11.04 8.10
C ASP A 379 33.02 11.16 9.03
N ILE A 380 32.60 10.01 9.58
CA ILE A 380 31.60 9.92 10.63
C ILE A 380 32.31 9.72 11.98
N LYS A 381 31.98 10.56 12.94
CA LYS A 381 32.53 10.54 14.31
C LYS A 381 31.39 10.42 15.33
N ASP A 382 31.71 9.91 16.51
CA ASP A 382 30.86 9.90 17.70
C ASP A 382 31.77 10.20 18.88
N ASP A 383 31.43 11.21 19.68
CA ASP A 383 32.21 11.66 20.84
C ASP A 383 31.59 11.26 22.19
N GLY A 384 30.52 10.46 22.17
CA GLY A 384 29.76 10.10 23.37
C GLY A 384 28.29 10.50 23.29
N GLU A 385 27.96 11.49 22.47
CA GLU A 385 26.62 12.11 22.41
C GLU A 385 25.82 11.73 21.15
N GLY A 386 26.47 11.05 20.18
CA GLY A 386 25.85 10.61 18.93
C GLY A 386 26.72 10.84 17.70
N CYS A 387 26.31 10.28 16.58
CA CYS A 387 27.04 10.38 15.32
C CYS A 387 26.94 11.76 14.67
N TYR A 388 28.03 12.25 14.08
CA TYR A 388 28.08 13.48 13.29
C TYR A 388 29.09 13.37 12.14
N PHE A 389 28.90 14.16 11.08
CA PHE A 389 29.88 14.30 10.00
C PHE A 389 30.96 15.33 10.36
N THR A 390 32.18 15.13 9.87
CA THR A 390 33.22 16.17 9.90
C THR A 390 32.81 17.41 9.10
N ASP A 391 33.32 18.58 9.49
CA ASP A 391 32.85 19.88 8.98
C ASP A 391 32.97 20.05 7.46
N ASP A 392 33.92 19.34 6.82
CA ASP A 392 34.14 19.34 5.38
C ASP A 392 32.95 18.76 4.58
N PHE A 393 32.12 17.91 5.19
CA PHE A 393 30.84 17.46 4.60
C PHE A 393 29.92 18.64 4.26
N TYR A 394 29.94 19.68 5.11
CA TYR A 394 29.11 20.88 4.98
C TYR A 394 29.82 22.04 4.28
N ALA A 395 30.98 21.79 3.66
CA ALA A 395 31.71 22.83 2.94
C ALA A 395 30.83 23.46 1.85
N LYS A 396 30.84 24.79 1.76
CA LYS A 396 30.05 25.56 0.79
C LYS A 396 30.93 26.35 -0.17
N ASN A 397 30.45 26.50 -1.40
CA ASN A 397 30.91 27.48 -2.36
C ASN A 397 29.75 28.43 -2.70
N GLY A 398 29.67 29.57 -2.02
CA GLY A 398 28.49 30.42 -2.05
C GLY A 398 27.33 29.79 -1.27
N GLU A 399 26.16 29.67 -1.89
CA GLU A 399 24.97 29.06 -1.29
C GLU A 399 24.92 27.52 -1.46
N ASP A 400 25.82 26.97 -2.29
CA ASP A 400 25.85 25.56 -2.65
C ASP A 400 26.80 24.76 -1.79
N TYR A 401 26.36 23.59 -1.34
CA TYR A 401 27.24 22.60 -0.73
C TYR A 401 28.14 21.98 -1.80
N VAL A 402 29.45 21.90 -1.54
CA VAL A 402 30.42 21.32 -2.48
C VAL A 402 30.14 19.85 -2.72
N LEU A 403 29.73 19.12 -1.68
CA LEU A 403 29.46 17.69 -1.76
C LEU A 403 28.17 17.34 -2.54
N LYS A 404 27.29 18.33 -2.78
CA LYS A 404 26.01 18.09 -3.46
C LYS A 404 26.23 17.46 -4.85
N ASP A 405 27.24 17.93 -5.58
CA ASP A 405 27.54 17.49 -6.95
C ASP A 405 27.95 16.01 -6.98
N LEU A 406 28.65 15.54 -5.93
CA LEU A 406 29.01 14.13 -5.79
C LEU A 406 27.78 13.26 -5.53
N ILE A 407 26.89 13.69 -4.64
CA ILE A 407 25.66 12.97 -4.28
C ILE A 407 24.72 12.91 -5.49
N GLU A 408 24.55 14.03 -6.19
CA GLU A 408 23.76 14.13 -7.42
C GLU A 408 24.32 13.24 -8.52
N ALA A 409 25.64 13.30 -8.78
CA ALA A 409 26.27 12.42 -9.77
C ALA A 409 26.13 10.93 -9.40
N THR A 410 26.23 10.57 -8.12
CA THR A 410 26.03 9.19 -7.66
C THR A 410 24.61 8.69 -7.97
N GLY A 411 23.60 9.56 -7.85
CA GLY A 411 22.21 9.22 -8.12
C GLY A 411 21.76 9.35 -9.58
N THR A 412 22.53 10.01 -10.45
CA THR A 412 22.08 10.40 -11.80
C THR A 412 23.05 10.12 -12.94
N ASP A 413 24.35 9.92 -12.69
CA ASP A 413 25.32 9.59 -13.74
C ASP A 413 25.17 8.12 -14.14
N THR A 414 24.66 7.92 -15.35
CA THR A 414 24.35 6.59 -15.90
C THR A 414 25.47 6.01 -16.75
N SER A 415 26.68 6.57 -16.69
CA SER A 415 27.82 6.10 -17.49
C SER A 415 28.47 4.83 -16.91
N ASP A 416 29.04 4.00 -17.76
CA ASP A 416 29.84 2.83 -17.35
C ASP A 416 30.97 3.20 -16.38
N ALA A 417 31.54 4.39 -16.53
CA ALA A 417 32.57 4.92 -15.63
C ALA A 417 32.01 5.19 -14.23
N ALA A 418 30.79 5.73 -14.12
CA ALA A 418 30.12 5.94 -12.84
C ALA A 418 29.80 4.61 -12.15
N TYR A 419 29.28 3.62 -12.89
CA TYR A 419 29.01 2.29 -12.33
C TYR A 419 30.27 1.58 -11.85
N ALA A 420 31.40 1.74 -12.55
CA ALA A 420 32.68 1.15 -12.17
C ALA A 420 33.43 1.91 -11.06
N LYS A 421 33.01 3.14 -10.74
CA LYS A 421 33.72 4.03 -9.80
C LYS A 421 33.73 3.51 -8.36
N TYR A 422 32.62 2.92 -7.93
CA TYR A 422 32.42 2.45 -6.56
C TYR A 422 32.08 0.97 -6.55
N PRO A 423 32.47 0.21 -5.51
CA PRO A 423 32.10 -1.19 -5.43
C PRO A 423 30.63 -1.36 -4.98
N TYR A 424 30.13 -2.59 -5.01
CA TYR A 424 28.76 -2.98 -4.68
C TYR A 424 28.74 -3.93 -3.48
N SER A 425 27.63 -4.00 -2.75
CA SER A 425 27.44 -4.92 -1.62
C SER A 425 26.54 -6.11 -1.95
N GLY A 426 25.70 -6.01 -2.99
CA GLY A 426 24.75 -7.05 -3.38
C GLY A 426 25.35 -8.20 -4.19
N ALA A 427 24.47 -9.10 -4.63
CA ALA A 427 24.81 -10.31 -5.38
C ALA A 427 25.39 -10.03 -6.78
N TYR A 428 25.08 -8.87 -7.35
CA TYR A 428 25.51 -8.46 -8.68
C TYR A 428 26.10 -7.05 -8.70
N CYS A 429 26.91 -6.77 -9.71
CA CYS A 429 27.49 -5.46 -9.99
C CYS A 429 27.02 -4.98 -11.37
N VAL A 430 26.58 -3.73 -11.48
CA VAL A 430 26.29 -3.14 -12.79
C VAL A 430 27.58 -3.02 -13.60
N LYS A 431 27.58 -3.59 -14.80
CA LYS A 431 28.70 -3.53 -15.73
C LYS A 431 28.53 -2.43 -16.76
N SER A 432 27.32 -2.28 -17.30
CA SER A 432 27.01 -1.27 -18.31
C SER A 432 25.51 -1.00 -18.41
N PHE A 433 25.16 0.16 -18.95
CA PHE A 433 23.79 0.55 -19.29
C PHE A 433 23.74 1.13 -20.70
N ASP A 434 22.90 0.55 -21.56
CA ASP A 434 22.59 1.08 -22.87
C ASP A 434 21.26 1.86 -22.81
N THR A 435 21.36 3.19 -22.90
CA THR A 435 20.20 4.09 -22.90
C THR A 435 19.35 3.96 -24.18
N ALA A 436 19.94 3.57 -25.31
CA ALA A 436 19.22 3.44 -26.58
C ALA A 436 18.34 2.19 -26.60
N ASP A 437 18.86 1.10 -26.05
CA ASP A 437 18.15 -0.18 -25.97
C ASP A 437 17.37 -0.36 -24.65
N SER A 438 17.52 0.58 -23.70
CA SER A 438 17.00 0.45 -22.33
C SER A 438 17.35 -0.92 -21.74
N SER A 439 18.66 -1.21 -21.68
CA SER A 439 19.16 -2.48 -21.18
C SER A 439 20.41 -2.32 -20.30
N ALA A 440 20.49 -3.10 -19.23
CA ALA A 440 21.62 -3.15 -18.32
C ALA A 440 22.25 -4.54 -18.32
N VAL A 441 23.57 -4.58 -18.20
CA VAL A 441 24.33 -5.83 -17.98
C VAL A 441 24.85 -5.81 -16.57
N LEU A 442 24.57 -6.87 -15.81
CA LEU A 442 25.10 -7.09 -14.49
C LEU A 442 25.97 -8.35 -14.47
N VAL A 443 27.00 -8.35 -13.64
CA VAL A 443 27.91 -9.48 -13.44
C VAL A 443 27.94 -9.88 -11.98
N LYS A 444 28.09 -11.19 -11.74
CA LYS A 444 28.11 -11.77 -10.40
C LYS A 444 29.18 -11.12 -9.50
N ASN A 445 28.85 -10.84 -8.25
CA ASN A 445 29.78 -10.38 -7.23
C ASN A 445 30.40 -11.58 -6.49
N GLU A 446 31.67 -11.89 -6.76
CA GLU A 446 32.40 -13.01 -6.12
C GLU A 446 32.64 -12.83 -4.61
N TYR A 447 32.43 -11.63 -4.06
CA TYR A 447 32.56 -11.33 -2.64
C TYR A 447 31.23 -11.32 -1.88
N PHE A 448 30.10 -11.49 -2.58
CA PHE A 448 28.80 -11.54 -1.92
C PHE A 448 28.71 -12.80 -1.04
N LYS A 449 28.45 -12.61 0.25
CA LYS A 449 28.47 -13.68 1.25
C LYS A 449 27.22 -14.56 1.21
N GLY A 450 26.10 -14.00 0.75
CA GLY A 450 24.81 -14.68 0.61
C GLY A 450 23.64 -13.82 1.06
N ASN A 451 22.43 -14.22 0.69
CA ASN A 451 21.19 -13.67 1.25
C ASN A 451 20.94 -14.19 2.68
N TYR A 452 19.80 -13.86 3.31
CA TYR A 452 19.48 -14.32 4.67
C TYR A 452 19.46 -15.86 4.86
N GLU A 453 19.32 -16.64 3.78
CA GLU A 453 19.32 -18.11 3.80
C GLU A 453 20.70 -18.73 3.54
N GLY A 454 21.74 -17.94 3.25
CA GLY A 454 23.04 -18.48 2.82
C GLY A 454 23.21 -18.63 1.32
N ALA A 455 22.22 -18.24 0.50
CA ALA A 455 22.27 -18.46 -0.94
C ALA A 455 23.16 -17.43 -1.63
N THR A 456 24.02 -17.92 -2.52
CA THR A 456 24.91 -17.11 -3.37
C THR A 456 24.57 -17.32 -4.85
N PRO A 457 24.69 -16.29 -5.69
CA PRO A 457 24.27 -16.38 -7.09
C PRO A 457 25.09 -17.41 -7.87
N SER A 458 24.42 -18.24 -8.69
CA SER A 458 25.09 -19.17 -9.61
C SER A 458 25.10 -18.68 -11.06
N ILE A 459 24.24 -17.73 -11.41
CA ILE A 459 24.18 -17.10 -12.73
C ILE A 459 25.27 -16.04 -12.83
N GLU A 460 26.15 -16.14 -13.84
CA GLU A 460 27.35 -15.31 -13.96
C GLU A 460 27.04 -13.90 -14.50
N LYS A 461 25.98 -13.78 -15.31
CA LYS A 461 25.62 -12.54 -16.00
C LYS A 461 24.10 -12.41 -16.11
N VAL A 462 23.57 -11.26 -15.70
CA VAL A 462 22.16 -10.89 -15.88
C VAL A 462 22.09 -9.80 -16.93
N ILE A 463 21.23 -9.97 -17.93
CA ILE A 463 20.88 -8.93 -18.89
C ILE A 463 19.46 -8.50 -18.55
N TYR A 464 19.28 -7.26 -18.13
CA TYR A 464 17.97 -6.71 -17.79
C TYR A 464 17.54 -5.74 -18.88
N LYS A 465 16.36 -5.89 -19.47
CA LYS A 465 15.93 -5.03 -20.58
C LYS A 465 14.44 -4.71 -20.55
N LYS A 466 14.10 -3.56 -21.13
CA LYS A 466 12.74 -3.17 -21.43
C LYS A 466 12.10 -4.13 -22.45
N VAL A 467 10.87 -4.55 -22.18
CA VAL A 467 10.02 -5.29 -23.14
C VAL A 467 8.71 -4.56 -23.40
N VAL A 468 8.10 -4.90 -24.54
CA VAL A 468 6.78 -4.42 -24.95
C VAL A 468 5.80 -5.57 -24.83
N SER A 469 4.75 -5.43 -24.02
CA SER A 469 3.81 -6.51 -23.70
C SER A 469 3.19 -7.16 -24.93
N ALA A 470 2.92 -6.38 -25.98
CA ALA A 470 2.33 -6.88 -27.22
C ALA A 470 3.27 -7.80 -28.04
N THR A 471 4.60 -7.73 -27.82
CA THR A 471 5.59 -8.51 -28.58
C THR A 471 6.47 -9.39 -27.69
N GLN A 472 6.28 -9.37 -26.38
CA GLN A 472 7.15 -10.05 -25.41
C GLN A 472 7.21 -11.57 -25.65
N LEU A 473 6.09 -12.20 -26.03
CA LEU A 473 6.06 -13.65 -26.25
C LEU A 473 6.86 -14.05 -27.50
N GLU A 474 6.85 -13.22 -28.55
CA GLU A 474 7.67 -13.44 -29.74
C GLU A 474 9.16 -13.20 -29.46
N ASP A 475 9.49 -12.17 -28.67
CA ASP A 475 10.87 -11.92 -28.21
C ASP A 475 11.40 -13.11 -27.39
N PHE A 476 10.55 -13.66 -26.50
CA PHE A 476 10.85 -14.87 -25.72
C PHE A 476 11.05 -16.10 -26.61
N LYS A 477 10.15 -16.36 -27.58
CA LYS A 477 10.29 -17.46 -28.55
C LYS A 477 11.59 -17.36 -29.37
N ALA A 478 12.00 -16.13 -29.69
CA ALA A 478 13.23 -15.83 -30.42
C ALA A 478 14.49 -15.92 -29.54
N GLY A 479 14.35 -16.07 -28.22
CA GLY A 479 15.46 -16.10 -27.26
C GLY A 479 16.03 -14.72 -26.91
N GLY A 480 15.29 -13.65 -27.18
CA GLY A 480 15.67 -12.28 -26.82
C GLY A 480 15.36 -11.91 -25.37
N ILE A 481 14.60 -12.75 -24.66
CA ILE A 481 14.42 -12.78 -23.20
C ILE A 481 14.28 -14.24 -22.73
N ASP A 482 14.69 -14.54 -21.49
CA ASP A 482 14.56 -15.86 -20.86
C ASP A 482 13.41 -15.94 -19.84
N VAL A 483 12.90 -14.78 -19.41
CA VAL A 483 11.80 -14.66 -18.42
C VAL A 483 10.82 -13.60 -18.86
N ILE A 484 9.53 -13.93 -18.82
CA ILE A 484 8.42 -12.98 -18.84
C ILE A 484 7.72 -13.12 -17.49
N SER A 485 7.59 -12.03 -16.73
CA SER A 485 6.89 -12.02 -15.45
C SER A 485 5.58 -11.25 -15.49
N GLY A 486 4.64 -11.61 -14.62
CA GLY A 486 3.40 -10.88 -14.41
C GLY A 486 2.43 -10.95 -15.58
N ILE A 487 2.42 -12.06 -16.33
CA ILE A 487 1.42 -12.30 -17.38
C ILE A 487 0.06 -12.42 -16.70
N THR A 488 -0.91 -11.62 -17.17
CA THR A 488 -2.24 -11.52 -16.59
C THR A 488 -3.28 -11.25 -17.68
N GLY A 489 -4.52 -11.64 -17.41
CA GLY A 489 -5.65 -11.52 -18.35
C GLY A 489 -5.80 -12.77 -19.21
N GLY A 490 -7.03 -13.07 -19.63
CA GLY A 490 -7.38 -14.35 -20.25
C GLY A 490 -6.53 -14.72 -21.46
N ALA A 491 -6.59 -13.90 -22.51
CA ALA A 491 -5.95 -14.22 -23.78
C ALA A 491 -4.41 -14.35 -23.69
N ALA A 492 -3.76 -13.43 -22.95
CA ALA A 492 -2.31 -13.45 -22.79
C ALA A 492 -1.84 -14.66 -21.97
N THR A 493 -2.61 -15.03 -20.94
CA THR A 493 -2.30 -16.19 -20.08
C THR A 493 -2.50 -17.50 -20.85
N ASP A 494 -3.61 -17.63 -21.58
CA ASP A 494 -3.87 -18.80 -22.44
C ASP A 494 -2.75 -19.01 -23.46
N GLU A 495 -2.28 -17.93 -24.10
CA GLU A 495 -1.20 -18.03 -25.10
C GLU A 495 0.12 -18.48 -24.47
N ALA A 496 0.45 -17.98 -23.27
CA ALA A 496 1.67 -18.36 -22.55
C ALA A 496 1.64 -19.82 -22.08
N ILE A 497 0.52 -20.28 -21.52
CA ILE A 497 0.33 -21.68 -21.10
C ILE A 497 0.40 -22.61 -22.32
N ALA A 498 -0.33 -22.28 -23.40
CA ALA A 498 -0.32 -23.08 -24.63
C ALA A 498 1.09 -23.18 -25.24
N LEU A 499 1.87 -22.09 -25.18
CA LEU A 499 3.27 -22.11 -25.60
C LEU A 499 4.09 -23.07 -24.75
N ALA A 500 3.98 -23.02 -23.43
CA ALA A 500 4.74 -23.87 -22.52
C ALA A 500 4.37 -25.36 -22.68
N ASP A 501 3.08 -25.68 -22.62
CA ASP A 501 2.57 -27.05 -22.72
C ASP A 501 2.88 -27.68 -24.09
N GLY A 502 2.87 -26.87 -25.16
CA GLY A 502 3.22 -27.29 -26.52
C GLY A 502 4.72 -27.34 -26.82
N SER A 503 5.59 -26.97 -25.86
CA SER A 503 7.03 -26.78 -26.11
C SER A 503 7.90 -28.02 -25.94
N GLU A 504 7.32 -29.18 -25.59
CA GLU A 504 8.05 -30.40 -25.22
C GLU A 504 9.07 -30.17 -24.07
N GLY A 505 8.71 -29.31 -23.10
CA GLY A 505 9.54 -28.98 -21.94
C GLY A 505 10.65 -27.96 -22.21
N LYS A 506 10.65 -27.29 -23.37
CA LYS A 506 11.58 -26.18 -23.66
C LYS A 506 11.26 -24.94 -22.83
N TYR A 507 9.99 -24.73 -22.50
CA TYR A 507 9.51 -23.63 -21.67
C TYR A 507 8.67 -24.16 -20.51
N VAL A 508 8.72 -23.48 -19.38
CA VAL A 508 7.97 -23.81 -18.17
C VAL A 508 7.35 -22.53 -17.59
N TYR A 509 6.33 -22.65 -16.75
CA TYR A 509 5.72 -21.51 -16.07
C TYR A 509 5.45 -21.81 -14.61
N THR A 510 5.36 -20.76 -13.81
CA THR A 510 4.76 -20.77 -12.47
C THR A 510 3.65 -19.74 -12.41
N HIS A 511 2.84 -19.78 -11.36
CA HIS A 511 1.83 -18.76 -11.11
C HIS A 511 1.66 -18.49 -9.63
N TYR A 512 1.14 -17.30 -9.31
CA TYR A 512 0.84 -16.86 -7.96
C TYR A 512 -0.28 -15.82 -7.94
N SER A 513 -1.02 -15.78 -6.84
CA SER A 513 -2.03 -14.75 -6.61
C SER A 513 -1.37 -13.39 -6.48
N ARG A 514 -1.76 -12.41 -7.29
CA ARG A 514 -1.29 -11.02 -7.19
C ARG A 514 -1.55 -10.49 -5.77
N ALA A 515 -0.56 -9.85 -5.17
CA ALA A 515 -0.78 -9.02 -3.99
C ALA A 515 -1.42 -7.70 -4.43
N GLY A 516 -2.74 -7.71 -4.64
CA GLY A 516 -3.47 -6.54 -5.09
C GLY A 516 -4.79 -6.89 -5.77
N TYR A 517 -5.66 -5.90 -5.90
CA TYR A 517 -7.02 -6.08 -6.40
C TYR A 517 -7.45 -4.88 -7.26
N GLY A 518 -8.39 -5.10 -8.18
CA GLY A 518 -9.13 -4.04 -8.87
C GLY A 518 -10.41 -3.73 -8.13
N LYS A 519 -10.84 -2.47 -8.13
CA LYS A 519 -11.94 -2.00 -7.28
C LYS A 519 -12.75 -0.85 -7.88
N LEU A 520 -13.96 -0.69 -7.34
CA LEU A 520 -14.63 0.61 -7.26
C LEU A 520 -14.23 1.27 -5.94
N GLY A 521 -13.48 2.37 -6.00
CA GLY A 521 -13.16 3.23 -4.86
C GLY A 521 -14.15 4.39 -4.72
N PHE A 522 -14.33 4.91 -3.51
CA PHE A 522 -15.32 5.94 -3.22
C PHE A 522 -14.72 7.18 -2.54
N ARG A 523 -15.40 8.31 -2.70
CA ARG A 523 -15.35 9.39 -1.72
C ARG A 523 -16.39 9.12 -0.66
N ALA A 524 -15.97 8.44 0.42
CA ALA A 524 -16.87 8.07 1.52
C ALA A 524 -17.24 9.26 2.44
N ASP A 525 -16.96 10.49 2.01
CA ASP A 525 -17.34 11.75 2.63
C ASP A 525 -18.11 12.70 1.68
N TYR A 526 -18.42 12.26 0.45
CA TYR A 526 -19.10 13.08 -0.55
C TYR A 526 -20.20 12.33 -1.32
N GLY A 527 -21.32 13.03 -1.58
CA GLY A 527 -22.45 12.48 -2.32
C GLY A 527 -23.07 11.25 -1.65
N PRO A 528 -23.90 10.45 -2.36
CA PRO A 528 -24.51 9.25 -1.79
C PRO A 528 -23.52 8.20 -1.29
N ALA A 529 -22.32 8.14 -1.87
CA ALA A 529 -21.29 7.17 -1.47
C ALA A 529 -20.75 7.43 -0.05
N GLN A 530 -21.07 8.55 0.60
CA GLN A 530 -20.73 8.77 2.01
C GLN A 530 -21.49 7.81 2.96
N PHE A 531 -22.66 7.32 2.54
CA PHE A 531 -23.49 6.42 3.36
C PHE A 531 -23.11 4.95 3.09
N ALA A 532 -22.84 4.19 4.16
CA ALA A 532 -22.44 2.79 4.05
C ALA A 532 -23.52 1.96 3.35
N ALA A 533 -24.80 2.23 3.65
CA ALA A 533 -25.94 1.58 2.99
C ALA A 533 -25.89 1.67 1.46
N VAL A 534 -25.40 2.79 0.91
CA VAL A 534 -25.27 2.95 -0.55
C VAL A 534 -24.14 2.08 -1.09
N ARG A 535 -22.99 2.05 -0.43
CA ARG A 535 -21.84 1.21 -0.86
C ARG A 535 -22.19 -0.27 -0.78
N GLN A 536 -22.89 -0.69 0.27
CA GLN A 536 -23.47 -2.03 0.42
C GLN A 536 -24.48 -2.36 -0.68
N ALA A 537 -25.40 -1.44 -0.99
CA ALA A 537 -26.36 -1.62 -2.07
C ALA A 537 -25.67 -1.78 -3.43
N ILE A 538 -24.64 -0.97 -3.72
CA ILE A 538 -23.85 -1.11 -4.94
C ILE A 538 -23.22 -2.51 -5.00
N ALA A 539 -22.62 -2.99 -3.91
CA ALA A 539 -22.02 -4.33 -3.87
C ALA A 539 -23.06 -5.43 -4.14
N PHE A 540 -24.24 -5.37 -3.51
CA PHE A 540 -25.34 -6.30 -3.75
C PHE A 540 -25.91 -6.22 -5.17
N CYS A 541 -25.89 -5.06 -5.82
CA CYS A 541 -26.35 -4.95 -7.21
C CYS A 541 -25.41 -5.66 -8.20
N MET A 542 -24.12 -5.78 -7.88
CA MET A 542 -23.10 -6.26 -8.81
C MET A 542 -22.90 -7.78 -8.76
N ASN A 543 -22.80 -8.41 -9.93
CA ASN A 543 -22.31 -9.79 -10.04
C ASN A 543 -20.76 -9.80 -10.03
N ARG A 544 -20.18 -9.68 -8.84
CA ARG A 544 -18.72 -9.59 -8.65
C ARG A 544 -18.00 -10.85 -9.14
N GLY A 545 -18.59 -12.03 -8.93
CA GLY A 545 -18.02 -13.29 -9.41
C GLY A 545 -17.92 -13.36 -10.94
N GLN A 546 -19.00 -12.98 -11.64
CA GLN A 546 -18.99 -12.90 -13.10
C GLN A 546 -18.07 -11.79 -13.61
N PHE A 547 -18.06 -10.63 -12.95
CA PHE A 547 -17.15 -9.54 -13.26
C PHE A 547 -15.68 -9.98 -13.20
N ALA A 548 -15.28 -10.62 -12.09
CA ALA A 548 -13.91 -11.13 -11.93
C ALA A 548 -13.57 -12.15 -13.01
N LYS A 549 -14.49 -13.07 -13.31
CA LYS A 549 -14.30 -14.08 -14.36
C LYS A 549 -14.10 -13.45 -15.74
N ASP A 550 -14.94 -12.49 -16.10
CA ASP A 550 -14.89 -11.82 -17.41
C ASP A 550 -13.61 -11.00 -17.56
N PHE A 551 -13.24 -10.23 -16.54
CA PHE A 551 -12.05 -9.39 -16.58
C PHE A 551 -10.74 -10.21 -16.60
N THR A 552 -10.68 -11.27 -15.79
CA THR A 552 -9.44 -12.08 -15.67
C THR A 552 -9.36 -13.21 -16.70
N GLY A 553 -10.44 -13.48 -17.44
CA GLY A 553 -10.57 -14.67 -18.28
C GLY A 553 -10.60 -15.97 -17.49
N GLY A 554 -10.92 -15.92 -16.20
CA GLY A 554 -10.90 -17.07 -15.28
C GLY A 554 -9.60 -17.26 -14.50
N TYR A 555 -8.56 -16.46 -14.76
CA TYR A 555 -7.29 -16.47 -14.02
C TYR A 555 -7.30 -15.48 -12.86
N GLY A 556 -8.27 -15.64 -11.97
CA GLY A 556 -8.46 -14.77 -10.82
C GLY A 556 -9.78 -15.01 -10.12
N GLY A 557 -10.08 -14.18 -9.13
CA GLY A 557 -11.29 -14.32 -8.31
C GLY A 557 -11.68 -13.03 -7.60
N VAL A 558 -12.72 -13.12 -6.78
CA VAL A 558 -13.18 -12.02 -5.92
C VAL A 558 -12.41 -12.06 -4.61
N VAL A 559 -12.11 -10.89 -4.06
CA VAL A 559 -11.70 -10.71 -2.66
C VAL A 559 -12.72 -9.79 -1.98
N ASP A 560 -12.85 -9.89 -0.66
CA ASP A 560 -13.89 -9.18 0.11
C ASP A 560 -13.32 -8.07 1.00
N GLY A 561 -12.02 -7.79 0.86
CA GLY A 561 -11.34 -6.73 1.58
C GLY A 561 -10.04 -6.31 0.91
N PRO A 562 -9.33 -5.33 1.51
CA PRO A 562 -8.07 -4.79 1.01
C PRO A 562 -6.92 -5.74 1.32
N TYR A 563 -6.98 -6.97 0.81
CA TYR A 563 -5.97 -8.00 1.02
C TYR A 563 -5.85 -8.92 -0.19
N TYR A 564 -4.82 -9.77 -0.20
CA TYR A 564 -4.76 -10.92 -1.09
C TYR A 564 -4.71 -12.20 -0.25
N THR A 565 -5.28 -13.28 -0.78
CA THR A 565 -5.53 -14.52 -0.04
C THR A 565 -4.26 -15.31 0.26
N GLY A 566 -3.16 -15.04 -0.45
CA GLY A 566 -1.85 -15.68 -0.18
C GLY A 566 -1.09 -15.08 1.01
N SER A 567 -1.62 -14.03 1.65
CA SER A 567 -0.96 -13.35 2.76
C SER A 567 -1.03 -14.17 4.06
N TRP A 568 0.04 -14.20 4.86
CA TRP A 568 0.04 -14.97 6.12
C TRP A 568 -1.03 -14.50 7.12
N MET A 569 -1.31 -13.20 7.16
CA MET A 569 -2.31 -12.54 7.99
C MET A 569 -3.71 -13.01 7.65
N TYR A 570 -4.05 -13.08 6.35
CA TYR A 570 -5.32 -13.65 5.91
C TYR A 570 -5.45 -15.12 6.31
N GLN A 571 -4.41 -15.92 6.05
CA GLN A 571 -4.44 -17.35 6.36
C GLN A 571 -4.59 -17.60 7.87
N GLU A 572 -3.96 -16.78 8.71
CA GLU A 572 -4.08 -16.89 10.16
C GLU A 572 -5.45 -16.39 10.66
N ALA A 573 -5.94 -15.26 10.16
CA ALA A 573 -7.27 -14.74 10.49
C ALA A 573 -8.40 -15.73 10.13
N VAL A 574 -8.28 -16.45 9.00
CA VAL A 574 -9.22 -17.52 8.62
C VAL A 574 -9.21 -18.66 9.64
N LYS A 575 -8.04 -19.07 10.16
CA LYS A 575 -7.96 -20.09 11.23
C LYS A 575 -8.59 -19.60 12.53
N GLN A 576 -8.54 -18.29 12.77
CA GLN A 576 -9.17 -17.60 13.90
C GLN A 576 -10.66 -17.30 13.67
N GLY A 577 -11.28 -17.89 12.64
CA GLY A 577 -12.72 -17.84 12.42
C GLY A 577 -13.23 -16.57 11.74
N MET A 578 -12.42 -15.89 10.92
CA MET A 578 -12.85 -14.68 10.20
C MET A 578 -14.16 -14.87 9.44
N ILE A 579 -15.13 -13.97 9.72
CA ILE A 579 -16.43 -13.91 9.07
C ILE A 579 -16.48 -12.63 8.23
N LEU A 580 -16.79 -12.77 6.93
CA LEU A 580 -16.98 -11.66 6.00
C LEU A 580 -18.29 -11.82 5.24
N ASN A 581 -18.93 -10.70 4.92
CA ASN A 581 -20.06 -10.67 4.02
C ASN A 581 -19.57 -10.72 2.57
N ALA A 582 -19.99 -11.78 1.87
CA ALA A 582 -19.67 -11.98 0.45
C ALA A 582 -20.53 -11.11 -0.49
N TYR A 583 -21.46 -10.29 0.04
CA TYR A 583 -22.38 -9.41 -0.71
C TYR A 583 -22.91 -10.08 -1.98
N ALA A 584 -23.51 -11.26 -1.82
CA ALA A 584 -24.03 -12.05 -2.91
C ALA A 584 -25.09 -11.24 -3.68
N THR A 585 -25.03 -11.25 -5.02
CA THR A 585 -25.85 -10.39 -5.87
C THR A 585 -27.33 -10.55 -5.59
N SER A 586 -28.00 -9.46 -5.22
CA SER A 586 -29.40 -9.45 -4.79
C SER A 586 -30.00 -8.05 -4.87
N ALA A 587 -30.98 -7.84 -5.75
CA ALA A 587 -31.72 -6.58 -5.79
C ALA A 587 -32.53 -6.34 -4.51
N ASP A 588 -33.11 -7.40 -3.93
CA ASP A 588 -33.89 -7.31 -2.70
C ASP A 588 -33.02 -6.85 -1.53
N SER A 589 -31.83 -7.44 -1.36
CA SER A 589 -30.90 -7.04 -0.30
C SER A 589 -30.38 -5.62 -0.51
N ALA A 590 -30.15 -5.19 -1.76
CA ALA A 590 -29.82 -3.80 -2.08
C ALA A 590 -30.96 -2.84 -1.70
N ILE A 591 -32.22 -3.21 -1.96
CA ILE A 591 -33.40 -2.40 -1.60
C ILE A 591 -33.56 -2.36 -0.07
N GLU A 592 -33.41 -3.49 0.62
CA GLU A 592 -33.54 -3.58 2.07
C GLU A 592 -32.52 -2.70 2.78
N VAL A 593 -31.24 -2.77 2.39
CA VAL A 593 -30.19 -1.95 3.00
C VAL A 593 -30.38 -0.46 2.72
N LEU A 594 -30.85 -0.09 1.53
CA LEU A 594 -31.19 1.31 1.22
C LEU A 594 -32.38 1.81 2.05
N LYS A 595 -33.41 0.98 2.26
CA LYS A 595 -34.56 1.35 3.11
C LYS A 595 -34.14 1.56 4.56
N ALA A 596 -33.32 0.65 5.09
CA ALA A 596 -32.72 0.78 6.43
C ALA A 596 -31.86 2.06 6.53
N GLY A 597 -31.08 2.35 5.49
CA GLY A 597 -30.31 3.59 5.34
C GLY A 597 -31.15 4.84 5.04
N GLY A 598 -32.48 4.80 5.11
CA GLY A 598 -33.33 6.01 4.99
C GLY A 598 -33.56 6.55 3.57
N TRP A 599 -33.27 5.76 2.53
CA TRP A 599 -33.52 6.11 1.12
C TRP A 599 -34.98 5.86 0.72
N ASN A 600 -35.91 6.45 1.47
CA ASN A 600 -37.33 6.11 1.45
C ASN A 600 -38.22 7.17 0.78
N TYR A 601 -37.64 8.22 0.19
CA TYR A 601 -38.39 9.37 -0.29
C TYR A 601 -38.24 9.61 -1.80
N ALA A 602 -39.14 10.42 -2.35
CA ALA A 602 -39.01 11.06 -3.66
C ALA A 602 -38.49 12.50 -3.52
N ALA A 603 -38.24 13.17 -4.65
CA ALA A 603 -37.68 14.52 -4.71
C ALA A 603 -38.55 15.60 -4.01
N ASP A 604 -39.86 15.38 -3.91
CA ASP A 604 -40.79 16.31 -3.25
C ASP A 604 -41.02 15.97 -1.77
N GLY A 605 -40.28 15.01 -1.24
CA GLY A 605 -40.36 14.54 0.14
C GLY A 605 -41.52 13.58 0.43
N SER A 606 -42.29 13.18 -0.58
CA SER A 606 -43.26 12.07 -0.45
C SER A 606 -42.55 10.71 -0.35
N GLU A 607 -43.26 9.67 0.07
CA GLU A 607 -42.73 8.30 0.10
C GLU A 607 -42.36 7.82 -1.30
N TYR A 608 -41.22 7.12 -1.40
CA TYR A 608 -40.75 6.55 -2.65
C TYR A 608 -41.73 5.50 -3.19
N VAL A 609 -42.09 5.62 -4.46
CA VAL A 609 -42.91 4.65 -5.20
C VAL A 609 -42.13 4.05 -6.37
N ASP A 610 -41.57 4.91 -7.23
CA ASP A 610 -40.77 4.53 -8.39
C ASP A 610 -39.70 5.59 -8.72
N GLY A 611 -38.84 5.29 -9.69
CA GLY A 611 -37.78 6.20 -10.14
C GLY A 611 -36.59 6.26 -9.18
N VAL A 612 -36.08 7.48 -8.93
CA VAL A 612 -34.89 7.70 -8.08
C VAL A 612 -35.28 7.91 -6.62
N ARG A 613 -34.62 7.18 -5.72
CA ARG A 613 -34.76 7.35 -4.27
C ARG A 613 -34.07 8.62 -3.78
N TYR A 614 -34.58 9.19 -2.71
CA TYR A 614 -34.00 10.32 -2.00
C TYR A 614 -33.85 9.99 -0.52
N LYS A 615 -32.75 10.44 0.09
CA LYS A 615 -32.52 10.41 1.54
C LYS A 615 -32.86 11.77 2.13
N LYS A 616 -33.70 11.77 3.17
CA LYS A 616 -33.99 12.96 3.96
C LYS A 616 -32.82 13.25 4.90
N ILE A 617 -32.32 14.48 4.87
CA ILE A 617 -31.23 15.00 5.68
C ILE A 617 -31.76 16.22 6.44
N PRO A 618 -31.84 16.17 7.78
CA PRO A 618 -32.28 17.31 8.56
C PRO A 618 -31.42 18.56 8.32
N ALA A 619 -32.03 19.73 8.38
CA ALA A 619 -31.37 21.01 8.10
C ALA A 619 -30.05 21.23 8.86
N GLU A 620 -29.98 20.75 10.10
CA GLU A 620 -28.83 20.89 11.01
C GLU A 620 -27.61 20.05 10.60
N TYR A 621 -27.80 19.00 9.80
CA TYR A 621 -26.72 18.14 9.29
C TYR A 621 -26.41 18.39 7.80
N ALA A 622 -27.15 19.28 7.14
CA ALA A 622 -27.00 19.53 5.72
C ALA A 622 -25.83 20.48 5.43
N THR A 623 -24.66 19.90 5.14
CA THR A 623 -23.48 20.64 4.68
C THR A 623 -23.72 21.36 3.35
N LYS A 624 -22.81 22.25 2.96
CA LYS A 624 -22.87 22.92 1.66
C LYS A 624 -22.87 21.91 0.50
N GLU A 625 -22.02 20.90 0.60
CA GLU A 625 -21.84 19.87 -0.42
C GLU A 625 -23.12 19.03 -0.59
N ILE A 626 -23.83 18.73 0.50
CA ILE A 626 -25.14 18.06 0.46
C ILE A 626 -26.17 18.95 -0.26
N LYS A 627 -26.23 20.24 0.10
CA LYS A 627 -27.20 21.21 -0.45
C LYS A 627 -26.99 21.42 -1.95
N GLU A 628 -25.74 21.38 -2.40
CA GLU A 628 -25.37 21.65 -3.80
C GLU A 628 -25.25 20.36 -4.64
N TYR A 629 -25.42 19.17 -4.05
CA TYR A 629 -25.26 17.91 -4.76
C TYR A 629 -26.22 17.77 -5.95
N GLN A 630 -25.68 17.34 -7.08
CA GLN A 630 -26.42 17.07 -8.31
C GLN A 630 -25.74 16.01 -9.19
N SER A 631 -26.51 15.39 -10.07
CA SER A 631 -25.98 14.53 -11.12
C SER A 631 -25.12 15.33 -12.10
N VAL A 632 -24.17 14.66 -12.78
CA VAL A 632 -23.28 15.31 -13.77
C VAL A 632 -24.05 16.10 -14.84
N ASP A 633 -25.21 15.61 -15.27
CA ASP A 633 -26.05 16.27 -16.27
C ASP A 633 -27.05 17.30 -15.68
N GLY A 634 -27.10 17.43 -14.36
CA GLY A 634 -28.01 18.31 -13.62
C GLY A 634 -29.47 17.86 -13.58
N THR A 635 -29.80 16.65 -14.07
CA THR A 635 -31.16 16.10 -14.06
C THR A 635 -31.69 15.89 -12.64
N TYR A 636 -30.86 15.39 -11.74
CA TYR A 636 -31.20 15.14 -10.34
C TYR A 636 -30.37 16.06 -9.45
N LYS A 637 -31.00 16.61 -8.42
CA LYS A 637 -30.34 17.50 -7.46
C LYS A 637 -30.99 17.40 -6.10
N THR A 638 -30.26 17.78 -5.07
CA THR A 638 -30.83 17.94 -3.73
C THR A 638 -31.96 18.96 -3.76
N THR A 639 -33.07 18.63 -3.11
CA THR A 639 -34.25 19.50 -2.99
C THR A 639 -34.49 19.87 -1.53
N GLU A 640 -34.95 21.10 -1.30
CA GLU A 640 -35.36 21.56 0.04
C GLU A 640 -36.88 21.44 0.17
N VAL A 641 -37.36 20.70 1.17
CA VAL A 641 -38.78 20.50 1.44
C VAL A 641 -39.01 20.69 2.94
N ASN A 642 -39.83 21.68 3.30
CA ASN A 642 -40.16 22.02 4.68
C ASN A 642 -38.93 22.28 5.58
N GLY A 643 -37.85 22.82 5.02
CA GLY A 643 -36.62 23.15 5.73
C GLY A 643 -35.59 22.02 5.78
N ASP A 644 -35.98 20.78 5.48
CA ASP A 644 -35.07 19.64 5.37
C ASP A 644 -34.62 19.42 3.92
N TYR A 645 -33.50 18.73 3.73
CA TYR A 645 -32.90 18.47 2.43
C TYR A 645 -33.10 17.02 2.00
N TYR A 646 -33.40 16.80 0.73
CA TYR A 646 -33.64 15.49 0.15
C TYR A 646 -32.60 15.27 -0.94
N MET A 647 -31.61 14.42 -0.66
CA MET A 647 -30.50 14.15 -1.58
C MET A 647 -30.82 12.95 -2.48
N PRO A 648 -30.61 13.05 -3.82
CA PRO A 648 -30.90 11.97 -4.75
C PRO A 648 -29.90 10.81 -4.65
N LEU A 649 -30.37 9.56 -4.81
CA LEU A 649 -29.55 8.36 -4.93
C LEU A 649 -28.97 8.24 -6.34
N VAL A 650 -28.04 9.15 -6.63
CA VAL A 650 -27.35 9.22 -7.92
C VAL A 650 -25.85 9.12 -7.68
N ILE A 651 -25.19 8.18 -8.36
CA ILE A 651 -23.73 8.02 -8.29
C ILE A 651 -23.08 8.66 -9.51
N ASN A 652 -22.28 9.68 -9.28
CA ASN A 652 -21.38 10.24 -10.29
C ASN A 652 -20.06 9.44 -10.26
N TRP A 653 -19.85 8.61 -11.28
CA TRP A 653 -18.69 7.75 -11.46
C TRP A 653 -17.71 8.32 -12.49
N TYR A 654 -16.43 8.38 -12.16
CA TYR A 654 -15.34 8.66 -13.10
C TYR A 654 -14.61 7.36 -13.45
N GLY A 655 -14.58 7.01 -14.73
CA GLY A 655 -13.75 5.93 -15.25
C GLY A 655 -12.66 6.41 -16.20
N THR A 656 -11.65 5.57 -16.43
CA THR A 656 -10.57 5.93 -17.35
C THR A 656 -10.88 5.49 -18.77
N VAL A 657 -10.44 6.26 -19.76
CA VAL A 657 -10.47 5.86 -21.18
C VAL A 657 -9.55 4.66 -21.42
N ASP A 658 -9.82 3.95 -22.52
CA ASP A 658 -8.97 2.86 -23.02
C ASP A 658 -8.72 1.73 -21.99
N ASN A 659 -9.74 1.40 -21.20
CA ASN A 659 -9.65 0.49 -20.06
C ASN A 659 -10.81 -0.53 -20.05
N GLU A 660 -10.48 -1.82 -20.23
CA GLU A 660 -11.44 -2.93 -20.22
C GLU A 660 -12.24 -3.01 -18.90
N PHE A 661 -11.66 -2.59 -17.77
CA PHE A 661 -12.38 -2.48 -16.51
C PHE A 661 -13.54 -1.49 -16.65
N THR A 662 -13.26 -0.29 -17.14
CA THR A 662 -14.29 0.74 -17.36
C THR A 662 -15.37 0.25 -18.33
N ASP A 663 -14.99 -0.50 -19.36
CA ASP A 663 -15.95 -1.07 -20.33
C ASP A 663 -16.90 -2.08 -19.67
N LEU A 664 -16.38 -3.01 -18.86
CA LEU A 664 -17.20 -3.99 -18.12
C LEU A 664 -18.13 -3.32 -17.10
N LEU A 665 -17.71 -2.20 -16.49
CA LEU A 665 -18.54 -1.46 -15.54
C LEU A 665 -19.73 -0.73 -16.20
N GLN A 666 -19.71 -0.50 -17.52
CA GLN A 666 -20.87 0.08 -18.20
C GLN A 666 -22.12 -0.79 -18.01
N THR A 667 -21.98 -2.10 -18.12
CA THR A 667 -23.09 -3.05 -17.90
C THR A 667 -23.13 -3.57 -16.47
N GLY A 668 -21.97 -3.87 -15.87
CA GLY A 668 -21.87 -4.42 -14.52
C GLY A 668 -22.28 -3.45 -13.41
N PHE A 669 -22.22 -2.14 -13.66
CA PHE A 669 -22.55 -1.11 -12.67
C PHE A 669 -23.52 -0.06 -13.23
N LYS A 670 -23.19 0.63 -14.31
CA LYS A 670 -23.97 1.79 -14.77
C LYS A 670 -25.39 1.44 -15.22
N THR A 671 -25.54 0.48 -16.12
CA THR A 671 -26.84 0.05 -16.66
C THR A 671 -27.32 -1.26 -16.05
N ASN A 672 -26.81 -1.62 -14.87
CA ASN A 672 -27.18 -2.85 -14.19
C ASN A 672 -28.66 -2.79 -13.77
N GLU A 673 -29.41 -3.87 -14.03
CA GLU A 673 -30.84 -3.92 -13.75
C GLU A 673 -31.14 -3.86 -12.25
N ASN A 674 -30.28 -4.42 -11.40
CA ASN A 674 -30.42 -4.37 -9.95
C ASN A 674 -30.21 -2.94 -9.42
N VAL A 675 -29.31 -2.18 -10.03
CA VAL A 675 -29.11 -0.75 -9.72
C VAL A 675 -30.39 0.03 -10.00
N THR A 676 -31.00 -0.21 -11.16
CA THR A 676 -32.27 0.44 -11.54
C THR A 676 -33.42 0.00 -10.63
N ALA A 677 -33.53 -1.30 -10.33
CA ALA A 677 -34.54 -1.86 -9.43
C ALA A 677 -34.42 -1.32 -8.00
N ALA A 678 -33.19 -1.05 -7.55
CA ALA A 678 -32.92 -0.42 -6.27
C ALA A 678 -33.33 1.07 -6.21
N GLY A 679 -33.73 1.67 -7.34
CA GLY A 679 -34.05 3.10 -7.42
C GLY A 679 -32.81 4.00 -7.40
N MET A 680 -31.67 3.46 -7.84
CA MET A 680 -30.39 4.16 -7.97
C MET A 680 -30.10 4.45 -9.45
N VAL A 681 -29.44 5.58 -9.71
CA VAL A 681 -28.98 5.96 -11.06
C VAL A 681 -27.48 6.22 -11.03
N VAL A 682 -26.77 5.79 -12.07
CA VAL A 682 -25.32 6.00 -12.20
C VAL A 682 -25.04 6.81 -13.46
N TYR A 683 -24.32 7.91 -13.30
CA TYR A 683 -23.76 8.68 -14.41
C TYR A 683 -22.27 8.40 -14.49
N ASN A 684 -21.75 8.17 -15.70
CA ASN A 684 -20.33 8.00 -15.90
C ASN A 684 -19.74 9.17 -16.69
N THR A 685 -18.53 9.58 -16.32
CA THR A 685 -17.62 10.36 -17.17
C THR A 685 -16.38 9.51 -17.42
N THR A 686 -15.82 9.59 -18.61
CA THR A 686 -14.54 8.93 -18.93
C THR A 686 -13.48 9.96 -19.27
N GLY A 687 -12.28 9.80 -18.74
CA GLY A 687 -11.13 10.65 -19.07
C GLY A 687 -9.80 10.03 -18.68
N ASP A 688 -8.76 10.86 -18.61
CA ASP A 688 -7.41 10.39 -18.27
C ASP A 688 -7.26 10.12 -16.77
N PHE A 689 -6.25 9.33 -16.42
CA PHE A 689 -6.00 8.90 -15.04
C PHE A 689 -5.62 10.06 -14.10
N ALA A 690 -4.78 11.00 -14.53
CA ALA A 690 -4.36 12.11 -13.67
C ALA A 690 -5.52 13.07 -13.30
N PRO A 691 -6.42 13.47 -14.22
CA PRO A 691 -7.65 14.17 -13.87
C PRO A 691 -8.56 13.38 -12.91
N MET A 692 -8.69 12.06 -13.09
CA MET A 692 -9.46 11.22 -12.17
C MET A 692 -8.89 11.29 -10.74
N LEU A 693 -7.56 11.24 -10.59
CA LEU A 693 -6.91 11.35 -9.28
C LEU A 693 -7.14 12.72 -8.63
N ASP A 694 -7.07 13.82 -9.39
CA ASP A 694 -7.36 15.16 -8.87
C ASP A 694 -8.80 15.31 -8.37
N GLU A 695 -9.77 14.64 -9.02
CA GLU A 695 -11.15 14.55 -8.57
C GLU A 695 -11.31 13.66 -7.31
N LEU A 696 -10.59 12.53 -7.24
CA LEU A 696 -10.56 11.70 -6.04
C LEU A 696 -9.93 12.43 -4.86
N TYR A 697 -8.82 13.13 -5.05
CA TYR A 697 -8.18 13.92 -3.99
C TYR A 697 -8.94 15.20 -3.67
N GLN A 698 -9.84 15.65 -4.55
CA GLN A 698 -10.45 16.98 -4.52
C GLN A 698 -9.39 18.09 -4.34
N ALA A 699 -8.27 17.91 -5.04
CA ALA A 699 -7.11 18.79 -4.97
C ALA A 699 -6.40 18.83 -6.31
N ALA A 700 -5.88 20.01 -6.68
CA ALA A 700 -5.11 20.20 -7.91
C ALA A 700 -3.67 19.66 -7.75
N VAL A 701 -3.52 18.35 -7.53
CA VAL A 701 -2.21 17.67 -7.42
C VAL A 701 -1.52 17.65 -8.79
N TYR A 702 -2.28 17.39 -9.83
CA TYR A 702 -1.85 17.38 -11.23
C TYR A 702 -2.37 18.58 -12.04
N GLY A 703 -3.23 19.42 -11.44
CA GLY A 703 -3.65 20.71 -12.00
C GLY A 703 -5.02 20.69 -12.71
N TYR A 704 -5.80 19.63 -12.54
CA TYR A 704 -7.08 19.41 -13.23
C TYR A 704 -8.31 19.66 -12.36
N TYR A 705 -8.18 19.65 -11.03
CA TYR A 705 -9.31 19.84 -10.13
C TYR A 705 -9.92 21.26 -10.24
N SER A 706 -11.23 21.33 -10.43
CA SER A 706 -11.96 22.59 -10.67
C SER A 706 -12.34 23.37 -9.41
N GLY A 707 -12.16 22.77 -8.22
CA GLY A 707 -12.52 23.37 -6.93
C GLY A 707 -13.92 23.03 -6.41
N SER A 708 -14.75 22.37 -7.22
CA SER A 708 -16.06 21.84 -6.80
C SER A 708 -16.10 20.33 -6.98
N PRO A 709 -16.36 19.54 -5.92
CA PRO A 709 -16.50 18.09 -6.04
C PRO A 709 -17.63 17.71 -7.00
N MET A 710 -17.42 16.68 -7.82
CA MET A 710 -18.44 16.17 -8.75
C MET A 710 -18.65 14.66 -8.61
N TYR A 711 -17.57 13.90 -8.48
CA TYR A 711 -17.59 12.45 -8.50
C TYR A 711 -17.48 11.86 -7.09
N CYS A 712 -18.14 10.72 -6.88
CA CYS A 712 -18.08 9.99 -5.61
C CYS A 712 -17.70 8.52 -5.78
N ALA A 713 -17.57 8.03 -7.01
CA ALA A 713 -17.11 6.68 -7.34
C ALA A 713 -16.05 6.71 -8.45
N PHE A 714 -15.07 5.81 -8.37
CA PHE A 714 -13.90 5.75 -9.26
C PHE A 714 -13.49 4.29 -9.48
N ASN A 715 -12.99 3.90 -10.65
CA ASN A 715 -12.44 2.56 -10.84
C ASN A 715 -10.93 2.60 -11.07
N PHE A 716 -10.20 1.84 -10.27
CA PHE A 716 -8.75 1.71 -10.35
C PHE A 716 -8.30 0.40 -9.66
N ALA A 717 -6.99 0.17 -9.59
CA ALA A 717 -6.43 -1.00 -8.94
C ALA A 717 -5.43 -0.60 -7.86
N THR A 718 -5.25 -1.48 -6.88
CA THR A 718 -4.24 -1.36 -5.82
C THR A 718 -3.32 -2.57 -5.89
N SER A 719 -2.02 -2.33 -5.72
CA SER A 719 -0.99 -3.35 -5.54
C SER A 719 -0.37 -3.19 -4.17
N PHE A 720 0.03 -4.28 -3.55
CA PHE A 720 0.82 -4.29 -2.32
C PHE A 720 2.25 -4.64 -2.69
N SER A 721 3.16 -3.68 -2.54
CA SER A 721 4.59 -3.85 -2.81
C SER A 721 5.37 -4.39 -1.60
N SER A 722 4.69 -4.58 -0.47
CA SER A 722 5.25 -5.09 0.78
C SER A 722 4.23 -5.95 1.50
N ALA A 723 4.70 -6.84 2.37
CA ALA A 723 3.85 -7.53 3.35
C ALA A 723 3.68 -6.74 4.65
N VAL A 724 4.33 -5.57 4.80
CA VAL A 724 3.95 -4.60 5.82
C VAL A 724 2.52 -4.16 5.55
N TYR A 725 1.64 -4.45 6.49
CA TYR A 725 0.24 -4.08 6.42
C TYR A 725 -0.06 -3.14 7.58
N ASP A 726 0.09 -1.83 7.32
CA ASP A 726 -0.10 -0.76 8.30
C ASP A 726 -0.93 0.35 7.65
N TYR A 727 -2.08 0.63 8.27
CA TYR A 727 -3.02 1.69 7.87
C TYR A 727 -3.21 2.70 9.01
N THR A 728 -2.33 2.72 10.02
CA THR A 728 -2.38 3.72 11.08
C THR A 728 -2.33 5.13 10.52
N TRP A 729 -3.04 6.04 11.15
CA TRP A 729 -3.27 7.42 10.69
C TRP A 729 -4.12 7.55 9.42
N ASN A 730 -4.16 6.54 8.54
CA ASN A 730 -4.94 6.60 7.31
C ASN A 730 -6.45 6.53 7.53
N LEU A 731 -6.88 6.14 8.73
CA LEU A 731 -8.27 5.98 9.13
C LEU A 731 -8.67 7.02 10.19
N THR A 732 -7.82 8.01 10.44
CA THR A 732 -8.01 9.00 11.50
C THR A 732 -9.28 9.82 11.33
N ILE A 733 -9.96 10.14 12.43
CA ILE A 733 -11.08 11.11 12.44
C ILE A 733 -10.64 12.52 12.84
N ASN A 734 -9.34 12.73 13.09
CA ASN A 734 -8.79 14.04 13.46
C ASN A 734 -8.84 14.99 12.24
N PRO A 735 -9.61 16.09 12.29
CA PRO A 735 -9.75 17.01 11.16
C PRO A 735 -8.44 17.63 10.67
N SER A 736 -7.41 17.75 11.53
CA SER A 736 -6.13 18.33 11.12
C SER A 736 -5.26 17.37 10.30
N MET A 737 -5.60 16.08 10.29
CA MET A 737 -4.88 15.03 9.57
C MET A 737 -5.72 14.39 8.47
N TYR A 738 -7.04 14.37 8.63
CA TYR A 738 -7.96 13.63 7.76
C TYR A 738 -7.70 13.81 6.26
N GLU A 739 -7.71 15.04 5.75
CA GLU A 739 -7.57 15.31 4.31
C GLU A 739 -6.23 14.85 3.72
N ASP A 740 -5.15 14.89 4.52
CA ASP A 740 -3.81 14.57 4.04
C ASP A 740 -3.48 13.07 4.16
N TYR A 741 -4.12 12.35 5.09
CA TYR A 741 -3.80 10.96 5.41
C TYR A 741 -4.87 9.96 4.98
N SER A 742 -6.13 10.37 4.78
CA SER A 742 -7.22 9.41 4.62
C SER A 742 -7.05 8.50 3.40
N ALA A 743 -7.03 7.18 3.63
CA ALA A 743 -6.94 6.21 2.53
C ALA A 743 -8.26 6.05 1.77
N TYR A 744 -9.39 6.21 2.46
CA TYR A 744 -10.72 5.92 1.91
C TYR A 744 -11.72 7.08 2.04
N TYR A 745 -11.30 8.21 2.62
CA TYR A 745 -12.17 9.33 2.95
C TYR A 745 -13.40 8.89 3.74
N ILE A 746 -13.19 8.01 4.72
CA ILE A 746 -14.23 7.51 5.62
C ILE A 746 -13.94 7.97 7.04
N LYS A 747 -14.98 8.42 7.74
CA LYS A 747 -14.98 8.63 9.18
C LYS A 747 -15.89 7.58 9.80
N ASP A 748 -15.30 6.62 10.49
CA ASP A 748 -16.08 5.59 11.17
C ASP A 748 -16.63 6.19 12.48
N TYR A 749 -17.96 6.13 12.63
CA TYR A 749 -18.61 6.63 13.85
C TYR A 749 -18.14 5.90 15.11
N ALA A 750 -17.78 4.61 14.99
CA ALA A 750 -17.30 3.81 16.10
C ALA A 750 -15.99 4.34 16.71
N ASP A 751 -15.25 5.17 15.98
CA ASP A 751 -14.04 5.81 16.47
C ASP A 751 -14.30 7.10 17.25
N ILE A 752 -15.53 7.63 17.30
CA ILE A 752 -15.82 8.89 17.98
C ILE A 752 -16.04 8.66 19.48
N TYR A 753 -15.25 9.34 20.31
CA TYR A 753 -15.49 9.46 21.74
C TYR A 753 -15.82 10.90 22.13
N LEU A 754 -17.04 11.14 22.64
CA LEU A 754 -17.49 12.48 23.06
C LEU A 754 -16.95 12.82 24.45
N LEU A 755 -16.31 13.99 24.57
CA LEU A 755 -15.79 14.51 25.83
C LEU A 755 -16.90 15.22 26.63
N LYS A 756 -16.90 15.03 27.95
CA LYS A 756 -17.93 15.53 28.86
C LYS A 756 -17.71 16.95 29.34
#